data_AF-A0AAJ8B5D2-F1
#
_entry.id   AF-A0AAJ8B5D2-F1
#
_cell.length_a   1.000
_cell.length_b   1.000
_cell.length_c   1.000
_cell.angle_alpha   90.00
_cell.angle_beta   90.00
_cell.angle_gamma   90.00
#
_symmetry.space_group_name_H-M   'P 1'
#
loop_
_entity.id
_entity.type
_entity.pdbx_description
1 polymer ?
#
loop_
_entity_poly.entity_id
_entity_poly.type
_entity_poly.pdbx_seq_one_letter_code
_entity_poly.pdbx_strand_id
1 'polypeptide(L)'
;MKSAALFLLLSCLSLVVGQGRAGDVSAELHVLWDELQGLKELVLSLKAEEVERRQALRSMESRLRDGEVEAERQRRSLDGLTETVRGDEERMEADRKLLTELNSDLRRKVEELEEQSKARAVEFSAELSTLRSGLNASNSSVETLRRRNTALAAELPFLQTRLRASESTVEQLRRKNAVLAARLCNTESLMEELRRQISASASNSSSASESQLIIRVEELNANSEALQSQLNSLEEKLNSSQREDQTRRLLSVESRLEDAEKHLDHLQAKHTGQSEEVSALNHRLSVGEHRLDQLQTQTTALSSSSALEENLLTVKSRLLHLETNNTDQTDRLLLLESRVMRGERELQELRGDQTAHSAEVSAVKSRLTETETQAAVEADSVEQLQVRLNSAENQIQQLQTDRTDQTSKLMNLQRKLNSTESLMDKLNSELLSRLRVSEKYLEDLKTENKVQSVQFSVTESRLSDISNNTTELFSRLRVSERHLKDLRTENTEVQVRLRVSEKHLEDLRTENTVQSVQFSVMESKLSDISNNTTGLGVRLRVNEKHLEDLRTENTVHDAELSAVSLRLNVTEEQVDELRTQSTVLQIRLTADEAVLNELKVKTEVLEKQQSNSDSLMMELQTQHSDLEVRLRVSEKQLEDLRTETTELSFRLNVTDDRLQQITDTNSDELKVAFSAGLTDSGSVGPFDEETTLIFSKTISNIGRAYDQTAGVFTAPVRGAYFFSFTAADYMKGYMGLYLYRNEQPVIFNLDLNDHGGYASTSNSVVLQLEEGDRVHLSLPASYRLYDDSRNFSIFSGFLLFLL
;
A
#
# COMPACT_ATOMS: atom_id res chain seq x y z
N MET A 1 -113.80 -20.96 -11.48
CA MET A 1 -115.15 -21.55 -11.36
C MET A 1 -116.29 -20.52 -11.25
N LYS A 2 -116.14 -19.37 -10.57
CA LYS A 2 -117.23 -18.37 -10.43
C LYS A 2 -117.63 -17.62 -11.72
N SER A 3 -116.73 -17.48 -12.70
CA SER A 3 -117.01 -16.81 -13.99
C SER A 3 -117.84 -17.66 -14.96
N ALA A 4 -117.78 -18.99 -14.87
CA ALA A 4 -118.56 -19.90 -15.72
C ALA A 4 -120.03 -19.95 -15.28
N ALA A 5 -120.30 -19.87 -13.98
CA ALA A 5 -121.65 -19.80 -13.43
C ALA A 5 -122.39 -18.51 -13.82
N LEU A 6 -121.69 -17.37 -13.84
CA LEU A 6 -122.25 -16.09 -14.29
C LEU A 6 -122.58 -16.10 -15.79
N PHE A 7 -121.71 -16.72 -16.62
CA PHE A 7 -121.94 -16.87 -18.06
C PHE A 7 -123.12 -17.79 -18.39
N LEU A 8 -123.32 -18.87 -17.61
CA LEU A 8 -124.48 -19.75 -17.73
C LEU A 8 -125.78 -19.05 -17.30
N LEU A 9 -125.76 -18.27 -16.21
CA LEU A 9 -126.91 -17.46 -15.77
C LEU A 9 -127.30 -16.39 -16.79
N LEU A 10 -126.34 -15.67 -17.36
CA LEU A 10 -126.57 -14.69 -18.44
C LEU A 10 -127.08 -15.34 -19.72
N SER A 11 -126.59 -16.53 -20.08
CA SER A 11 -127.09 -17.27 -21.26
C SER A 11 -128.52 -17.78 -21.07
N CYS A 12 -128.89 -18.18 -19.85
CA CYS A 12 -130.27 -18.55 -19.52
C CYS A 12 -131.22 -17.35 -19.54
N LEU A 13 -130.81 -16.18 -19.04
CA LEU A 13 -131.62 -14.95 -19.08
C LEU A 13 -131.80 -14.39 -20.50
N SER A 14 -130.79 -14.49 -21.38
CA SER A 14 -130.93 -14.17 -22.82
C SER A 14 -132.02 -15.01 -23.51
N LEU A 15 -132.13 -16.29 -23.13
CA LEU A 15 -133.14 -17.20 -23.69
C LEU A 15 -134.56 -16.85 -23.22
N VAL A 16 -134.70 -16.34 -21.99
CA VAL A 16 -135.99 -15.96 -21.40
C VAL A 16 -136.50 -14.62 -21.95
N VAL A 17 -135.62 -13.65 -22.21
CA VAL A 17 -136.01 -12.37 -22.84
C VAL A 17 -136.27 -12.53 -24.36
N GLY A 18 -135.69 -13.56 -25.00
CA GLY A 18 -135.85 -13.84 -26.44
C GLY A 18 -137.13 -14.57 -26.86
N GLN A 19 -137.92 -15.11 -25.92
CA GLN A 19 -139.20 -15.78 -26.23
C GLN A 19 -140.40 -15.01 -25.67
N GLY A 20 -141.02 -14.19 -26.52
CA GLY A 20 -142.19 -13.40 -26.17
C GLY A 20 -143.42 -14.22 -25.81
N ARG A 21 -143.99 -13.96 -24.62
CA ARG A 21 -145.43 -14.06 -24.35
C ARG A 21 -145.83 -13.10 -23.22
N ALA A 22 -146.81 -12.25 -23.52
CA ALA A 22 -147.22 -11.09 -22.74
C ALA A 22 -147.87 -11.44 -21.38
N GLY A 23 -147.59 -10.61 -20.36
CA GLY A 23 -148.24 -10.61 -19.06
C GLY A 23 -147.46 -9.87 -17.96
N ASP A 24 -147.49 -8.54 -18.00
CA ASP A 24 -147.34 -7.59 -16.86
C ASP A 24 -146.13 -7.68 -15.89
N VAL A 25 -144.93 -8.03 -16.39
CA VAL A 25 -143.66 -7.79 -15.67
C VAL A 25 -142.56 -7.40 -16.69
N SER A 26 -142.62 -6.20 -17.27
CA SER A 26 -141.76 -5.84 -18.42
C SER A 26 -140.76 -4.69 -18.19
N ALA A 27 -140.84 -3.94 -17.09
CA ALA A 27 -139.91 -2.83 -16.83
C ALA A 27 -138.73 -3.23 -15.93
N GLU A 28 -138.99 -3.97 -14.84
CA GLU A 28 -137.95 -4.37 -13.87
C GLU A 28 -136.95 -5.38 -14.46
N LEU A 29 -137.38 -6.27 -15.36
CA LEU A 29 -136.54 -7.28 -16.00
C LEU A 29 -135.55 -6.69 -17.02
N HIS A 30 -135.92 -5.60 -17.71
CA HIS A 30 -135.03 -4.90 -18.63
C HIS A 30 -133.96 -4.09 -17.89
N VAL A 31 -134.32 -3.45 -16.78
CA VAL A 31 -133.36 -2.74 -15.91
C VAL A 31 -132.36 -3.74 -15.31
N LEU A 32 -132.84 -4.89 -14.83
CA LEU A 32 -131.96 -5.96 -14.32
C LEU A 32 -131.02 -6.52 -15.40
N TRP A 33 -131.46 -6.59 -16.66
CA TRP A 33 -130.63 -7.04 -17.78
C TRP A 33 -129.53 -6.04 -18.13
N ASP A 34 -129.85 -4.74 -18.18
CA ASP A 34 -128.87 -3.69 -18.42
C ASP A 34 -127.88 -3.57 -17.25
N GLU A 35 -128.34 -3.73 -16.00
CA GLU A 35 -127.46 -3.83 -14.83
C GLU A 35 -126.53 -5.06 -14.89
N LEU A 36 -127.04 -6.22 -15.33
CA LEU A 36 -126.25 -7.44 -15.53
C LEU A 36 -125.21 -7.31 -16.65
N GLN A 37 -125.53 -6.58 -17.72
CA GLN A 37 -124.57 -6.26 -18.78
C GLN A 37 -123.52 -5.25 -18.30
N GLY A 38 -123.93 -4.20 -17.59
CA GLY A 38 -123.01 -3.26 -16.96
C GLY A 38 -122.05 -3.96 -16.00
N LEU A 39 -122.55 -4.90 -15.18
CA LEU A 39 -121.73 -5.75 -14.32
C LEU A 39 -120.77 -6.65 -15.10
N LYS A 40 -121.20 -7.23 -16.23
CA LYS A 40 -120.34 -8.05 -17.09
C LYS A 40 -119.21 -7.23 -17.71
N GLU A 41 -119.50 -6.04 -18.22
CA GLU A 41 -118.49 -5.14 -18.79
C GLU A 41 -117.51 -4.65 -17.72
N LEU A 42 -118.00 -4.31 -16.52
CA LEU A 42 -117.18 -3.91 -15.38
C LEU A 42 -116.28 -5.06 -14.90
N VAL A 43 -116.78 -6.30 -14.88
CA VAL A 43 -115.97 -7.48 -14.57
C VAL A 43 -114.91 -7.76 -15.64
N LEU A 44 -115.22 -7.54 -16.93
CA LEU A 44 -114.25 -7.70 -18.01
C LEU A 44 -113.17 -6.62 -17.99
N SER A 45 -113.53 -5.35 -17.71
CA SER A 45 -112.57 -4.26 -17.58
C SER A 45 -111.67 -4.44 -16.38
N LEU A 46 -112.22 -4.83 -15.22
CA LEU A 46 -111.44 -5.17 -14.02
C LEU A 46 -110.49 -6.34 -14.29
N LYS A 47 -110.92 -7.35 -15.05
CA LYS A 47 -110.09 -8.51 -15.39
C LYS A 47 -108.99 -8.15 -16.40
N ALA A 48 -109.26 -7.23 -17.33
CA ALA A 48 -108.24 -6.70 -18.24
C ALA A 48 -107.19 -5.89 -17.48
N GLU A 49 -107.62 -5.00 -16.57
CA GLU A 49 -106.74 -4.20 -15.72
C GLU A 49 -105.89 -5.08 -14.78
N GLU A 50 -106.47 -6.16 -14.24
CA GLU A 50 -105.74 -7.16 -13.44
C GLU A 50 -104.70 -7.92 -14.28
N VAL A 51 -104.99 -8.23 -15.55
CA VAL A 51 -104.03 -8.87 -16.46
C VAL A 51 -102.88 -7.91 -16.80
N GLU A 52 -103.18 -6.64 -17.07
CA GLU A 52 -102.16 -5.61 -17.30
C GLU A 52 -101.28 -5.41 -16.08
N ARG A 53 -101.87 -5.31 -14.87
CA ARG A 53 -101.11 -5.26 -13.61
C ARG A 53 -100.17 -6.45 -13.46
N ARG A 54 -100.63 -7.67 -13.76
CA ARG A 54 -99.78 -8.88 -13.72
C ARG A 54 -98.70 -8.93 -14.81
N GLN A 55 -98.93 -8.32 -15.96
CA GLN A 55 -97.90 -8.16 -16.99
C GLN A 55 -96.84 -7.14 -16.56
N ALA A 56 -97.26 -6.01 -15.99
CA ALA A 56 -96.36 -5.01 -15.43
C ALA A 56 -95.50 -5.59 -14.29
N LEU A 57 -96.11 -6.38 -13.40
CA LEU A 57 -95.40 -7.06 -12.30
C LEU A 57 -94.38 -8.06 -12.82
N ARG A 58 -94.72 -8.89 -13.81
CA ARG A 58 -93.78 -9.83 -14.45
C ARG A 58 -92.63 -9.11 -15.18
N SER A 59 -92.91 -7.99 -15.84
CA SER A 59 -91.88 -7.16 -16.47
C SER A 59 -90.94 -6.56 -15.42
N MET A 60 -91.49 -6.07 -14.30
CA MET A 60 -90.70 -5.55 -13.19
C MET A 60 -89.85 -6.63 -12.53
N GLU A 61 -90.40 -7.83 -12.30
CA GLU A 61 -89.65 -8.98 -11.79
C GLU A 61 -88.53 -9.43 -12.74
N SER A 62 -88.76 -9.41 -14.06
CA SER A 62 -87.71 -9.70 -15.04
C SER A 62 -86.58 -8.69 -14.95
N ARG A 63 -86.91 -7.39 -14.92
CA ARG A 63 -85.92 -6.31 -14.80
C ARG A 63 -85.14 -6.37 -13.48
N LEU A 64 -85.79 -6.79 -12.39
CA LEU A 64 -85.12 -7.01 -11.11
C LEU A 64 -84.16 -8.20 -11.17
N ARG A 65 -84.57 -9.33 -11.76
CA ARG A 65 -83.70 -10.49 -11.97
C ARG A 65 -82.48 -10.15 -12.84
N ASP A 66 -82.69 -9.44 -13.94
CA ASP A 66 -81.60 -9.01 -14.82
C ASP A 66 -80.66 -8.03 -14.09
N GLY A 67 -81.20 -7.12 -13.28
CA GLY A 67 -80.43 -6.21 -12.44
C GLY A 67 -79.62 -6.93 -11.35
N GLU A 68 -80.18 -7.97 -10.72
CA GLU A 68 -79.46 -8.80 -9.75
C GLU A 68 -78.30 -9.57 -10.40
N VAL A 69 -78.51 -10.13 -11.59
CA VAL A 69 -77.46 -10.84 -12.34
C VAL A 69 -76.32 -9.88 -12.73
N GLU A 70 -76.63 -8.67 -13.17
CA GLU A 70 -75.62 -7.68 -13.51
C GLU A 70 -74.87 -7.18 -12.26
N ALA A 71 -75.56 -6.95 -11.14
CA ALA A 71 -74.94 -6.60 -9.87
C ALA A 71 -74.00 -7.70 -9.35
N GLU A 72 -74.40 -8.97 -9.50
CA GLU A 72 -73.57 -10.13 -9.14
C GLU A 72 -72.35 -10.27 -10.06
N ARG A 73 -72.50 -9.96 -11.35
CA ARG A 73 -71.38 -9.92 -12.29
C ARG A 73 -70.38 -8.83 -11.95
N GLN A 74 -70.86 -7.64 -11.57
CA GLN A 74 -70.02 -6.54 -11.09
C GLN A 74 -69.31 -6.89 -9.79
N ARG A 75 -69.98 -7.56 -8.84
CA ARG A 75 -69.35 -8.05 -7.60
C ARG A 75 -68.20 -8.99 -7.88
N ARG A 76 -68.39 -10.00 -8.74
CA ARG A 76 -67.29 -10.92 -9.13
C ARG A 76 -66.12 -10.21 -9.82
N SER A 77 -66.41 -9.18 -10.62
CA SER A 77 -65.36 -8.37 -11.24
C SER A 77 -64.60 -7.52 -10.21
N LEU A 78 -65.29 -6.98 -9.21
CA LEU A 78 -64.70 -6.26 -8.08
C LEU A 78 -63.86 -7.19 -7.20
N ASP A 79 -64.35 -8.40 -6.91
CA ASP A 79 -63.61 -9.41 -6.16
C ASP A 79 -62.32 -9.81 -6.90
N GLY A 80 -62.40 -10.03 -8.22
CA GLY A 80 -61.22 -10.30 -9.05
C GLY A 80 -60.21 -9.16 -9.05
N LEU A 81 -60.67 -7.91 -9.15
CA LEU A 81 -59.79 -6.73 -9.03
C LEU A 81 -59.17 -6.61 -7.64
N THR A 82 -59.93 -6.88 -6.58
CA THR A 82 -59.45 -6.85 -5.20
C THR A 82 -58.35 -7.89 -4.98
N GLU A 83 -58.49 -9.08 -5.56
CA GLU A 83 -57.48 -10.13 -5.53
C GLU A 83 -56.20 -9.72 -6.28
N THR A 84 -56.32 -9.06 -7.43
CA THR A 84 -55.15 -8.53 -8.16
C THR A 84 -54.43 -7.42 -7.39
N VAL A 85 -55.18 -6.50 -6.78
CA VAL A 85 -54.61 -5.40 -5.98
C VAL A 85 -53.88 -5.97 -4.76
N ARG A 86 -54.46 -6.97 -4.09
CA ARG A 86 -53.82 -7.68 -2.97
C ARG A 86 -52.51 -8.34 -3.39
N GLY A 87 -52.49 -9.00 -4.56
CA GLY A 87 -51.27 -9.61 -5.09
C GLY A 87 -50.18 -8.58 -5.45
N ASP A 88 -50.57 -7.44 -6.01
CA ASP A 88 -49.64 -6.35 -6.31
C ASP A 88 -49.10 -5.67 -5.05
N GLU A 89 -49.92 -5.55 -3.99
CA GLU A 89 -49.52 -5.01 -2.70
C GLU A 89 -48.52 -5.94 -1.98
N GLU A 90 -48.74 -7.26 -2.02
CA GLU A 90 -47.79 -8.26 -1.52
C GLU A 90 -46.45 -8.22 -2.29
N ARG A 91 -46.48 -8.01 -3.61
CA ARG A 91 -45.26 -7.85 -4.44
C ARG A 91 -44.52 -6.55 -4.12
N MET A 92 -45.23 -5.43 -4.01
CA MET A 92 -44.63 -4.14 -3.64
C MET A 92 -43.99 -4.21 -2.25
N GLU A 93 -44.61 -4.92 -1.31
CA GLU A 93 -44.06 -5.12 0.02
C GLU A 93 -42.79 -6.00 0.02
N ALA A 94 -42.73 -7.02 -0.84
CA ALA A 94 -41.51 -7.81 -1.06
C ALA A 94 -40.38 -6.98 -1.69
N ASP A 95 -40.69 -6.18 -2.72
CA ASP A 95 -39.73 -5.28 -3.36
C ASP A 95 -39.23 -4.20 -2.38
N ARG A 96 -40.12 -3.68 -1.52
CA ARG A 96 -39.76 -2.74 -0.47
C ARG A 96 -38.77 -3.35 0.52
N LYS A 97 -38.98 -4.61 0.92
CA LYS A 97 -38.03 -5.33 1.80
C LYS A 97 -36.67 -5.52 1.15
N LEU A 98 -36.64 -5.95 -0.11
CA LEU A 98 -35.39 -6.09 -0.87
C LEU A 98 -34.65 -4.75 -1.01
N LEU A 99 -35.37 -3.66 -1.27
CA LEU A 99 -34.79 -2.32 -1.32
C LEU A 99 -34.22 -1.86 0.03
N THR A 100 -34.86 -2.23 1.15
CA THR A 100 -34.31 -1.92 2.48
C THR A 100 -33.06 -2.73 2.80
N GLU A 101 -33.02 -4.02 2.44
CA GLU A 101 -31.83 -4.85 2.60
C GLU A 101 -30.69 -4.33 1.74
N LEU A 102 -30.94 -4.04 0.46
CA LEU A 102 -29.93 -3.50 -0.45
C LEU A 102 -29.38 -2.14 0.04
N ASN A 103 -30.24 -1.26 0.58
CA ASN A 103 -29.79 0.00 1.17
C ASN A 103 -28.95 -0.21 2.44
N SER A 104 -29.28 -1.20 3.26
CA SER A 104 -28.48 -1.52 4.44
C SER A 104 -27.09 -2.07 4.06
N ASP A 105 -27.02 -2.90 3.02
CA ASP A 105 -25.75 -3.41 2.50
C ASP A 105 -24.91 -2.31 1.83
N LEU A 106 -25.54 -1.42 1.06
CA LEU A 106 -24.88 -0.25 0.47
C LEU A 106 -24.31 0.66 1.56
N ARG A 107 -25.06 0.95 2.63
CA ARG A 107 -24.56 1.74 3.76
C ARG A 107 -23.35 1.08 4.42
N ARG A 108 -23.43 -0.22 4.70
CA ARG A 108 -22.30 -0.98 5.26
C ARG A 108 -21.07 -0.94 4.35
N LYS A 109 -21.26 -1.06 3.03
CA LYS A 109 -20.18 -0.97 2.04
C LYS A 109 -19.54 0.42 2.01
N VAL A 110 -20.34 1.47 2.13
CA VAL A 110 -19.86 2.86 2.18
C VAL A 110 -19.06 3.09 3.47
N GLU A 111 -19.56 2.65 4.62
CA GLU A 111 -18.84 2.74 5.89
C GLU A 111 -17.49 1.98 5.84
N GLU A 112 -17.47 0.79 5.24
CA GLU A 112 -16.24 0.00 5.06
C GLU A 112 -15.23 0.71 4.16
N LEU A 113 -15.68 1.34 3.07
CA LEU A 113 -14.82 2.12 2.17
C LEU A 113 -14.32 3.41 2.83
N GLU A 114 -15.17 4.08 3.62
CA GLU A 114 -14.77 5.27 4.38
C GLU A 114 -13.70 4.93 5.41
N GLU A 115 -13.85 3.83 6.16
CA GLU A 115 -12.81 3.42 7.11
C GLU A 115 -11.51 2.97 6.43
N GLN A 116 -11.58 2.24 5.31
CA GLN A 116 -10.39 1.95 4.52
C GLN A 116 -9.69 3.22 4.03
N SER A 117 -10.44 4.26 3.66
CA SER A 117 -9.87 5.53 3.23
C SER A 117 -9.19 6.28 4.38
N LYS A 118 -9.78 6.29 5.58
CA LYS A 118 -9.19 6.89 6.78
C LYS A 118 -7.93 6.15 7.21
N ALA A 119 -7.96 4.81 7.23
CA ALA A 119 -6.79 3.98 7.55
C ALA A 119 -5.61 4.26 6.61
N ARG A 120 -5.86 4.31 5.28
CA ARG A 120 -4.83 4.68 4.30
C ARG A 120 -4.30 6.10 4.50
N ALA A 121 -5.14 7.06 4.86
CA ALA A 121 -4.70 8.43 5.14
C ALA A 121 -3.79 8.49 6.38
N VAL A 122 -4.06 7.67 7.40
CA VAL A 122 -3.21 7.56 8.60
C VAL A 122 -1.86 6.91 8.26
N GLU A 123 -1.84 5.82 7.48
CA GLU A 123 -0.59 5.21 7.00
C GLU A 123 0.24 6.20 6.19
N PHE A 124 -0.38 6.92 5.25
CA PHE A 124 0.32 7.92 4.43
C PHE A 124 0.88 9.07 5.28
N SER A 125 0.15 9.51 6.31
CA SER A 125 0.63 10.50 7.29
C SER A 125 1.82 9.98 8.09
N ALA A 126 1.80 8.72 8.50
CA ALA A 126 2.91 8.08 9.20
C ALA A 126 4.17 7.99 8.31
N GLU A 127 4.02 7.57 7.06
CA GLU A 127 5.12 7.53 6.08
C GLU A 127 5.70 8.93 5.79
N LEU A 128 4.86 9.95 5.68
CA LEU A 128 5.33 11.33 5.54
C LEU A 128 6.08 11.81 6.79
N SER A 129 5.67 11.37 7.99
CA SER A 129 6.35 11.71 9.23
C SER A 129 7.74 11.07 9.35
N THR A 130 7.89 9.82 8.89
CA THR A 130 9.17 9.10 8.88
C THR A 130 10.11 9.63 7.79
N LEU A 131 9.58 9.94 6.60
CA LEU A 131 10.33 10.65 5.56
C LEU A 131 10.81 12.01 6.05
N ARG A 132 9.95 12.76 6.76
CA ARG A 132 10.31 14.07 7.31
C ARG A 132 11.37 13.97 8.40
N SER A 133 11.32 12.97 9.28
CA SER A 133 12.35 12.76 10.29
C SER A 133 13.68 12.33 9.66
N GLY A 134 13.64 11.45 8.65
CA GLY A 134 14.81 11.07 7.85
C GLY A 134 15.45 12.25 7.11
N LEU A 135 14.62 13.12 6.52
CA LEU A 135 15.09 14.34 5.86
C LEU A 135 15.76 15.29 6.87
N ASN A 136 15.17 15.48 8.05
CA ASN A 136 15.75 16.32 9.10
C ASN A 136 17.11 15.76 9.60
N ALA A 137 17.22 14.45 9.74
CA ALA A 137 18.48 13.79 10.11
C ALA A 137 19.55 13.92 9.00
N SER A 138 19.15 13.78 7.74
CA SER A 138 20.06 14.01 6.61
C SER A 138 20.52 15.47 6.57
N ASN A 139 19.60 16.42 6.80
CA ASN A 139 19.89 17.84 6.77
C ASN A 139 20.85 18.25 7.91
N SER A 140 20.70 17.68 9.11
CA SER A 140 21.65 17.91 10.22
C SER A 140 23.04 17.31 9.95
N SER A 141 23.10 16.17 9.24
CA SER A 141 24.35 15.58 8.76
C SER A 141 25.04 16.47 7.72
N VAL A 142 24.28 17.02 6.78
CA VAL A 142 24.79 18.01 5.81
C VAL A 142 25.29 19.27 6.51
N GLU A 143 24.59 19.74 7.55
CA GLU A 143 25.01 20.91 8.32
C GLU A 143 26.31 20.67 9.10
N THR A 144 26.47 19.48 9.68
CA THR A 144 27.72 19.09 10.34
C THR A 144 28.88 18.95 9.36
N LEU A 145 28.64 18.36 8.18
CA LEU A 145 29.63 18.32 7.09
C LEU A 145 30.01 19.72 6.61
N ARG A 146 29.05 20.64 6.46
CA ARG A 146 29.32 22.05 6.13
C ARG A 146 30.21 22.71 7.17
N ARG A 147 29.91 22.54 8.47
CA ARG A 147 30.75 23.09 9.56
C ARG A 147 32.17 22.54 9.51
N ARG A 148 32.34 21.25 9.22
CA ARG A 148 33.65 20.61 9.10
C ARG A 148 34.42 21.12 7.88
N ASN A 149 33.76 21.29 6.74
CA ASN A 149 34.35 21.91 5.56
C ASN A 149 34.76 23.36 5.79
N THR A 150 33.97 24.15 6.52
CA THR A 150 34.36 25.53 6.88
C THR A 150 35.55 25.56 7.83
N ALA A 151 35.65 24.61 8.77
CA ALA A 151 36.81 24.50 9.67
C ALA A 151 38.08 24.13 8.90
N LEU A 152 38.01 23.14 8.00
CA LEU A 152 39.13 22.76 7.13
C LEU A 152 39.54 23.90 6.18
N ALA A 153 38.57 24.65 5.64
CA ALA A 153 38.85 25.83 4.84
C ALA A 153 39.57 26.94 5.63
N ALA A 154 39.31 27.06 6.93
CA ALA A 154 40.01 27.99 7.82
C ALA A 154 41.43 27.55 8.19
N GLU A 155 41.74 26.24 8.12
CA GLU A 155 43.09 25.71 8.36
C GLU A 155 44.05 25.88 7.16
N LEU A 156 43.51 25.91 5.94
CA LEU A 156 44.29 26.06 4.70
C LEU A 156 45.23 27.29 4.69
N PRO A 157 44.81 28.50 5.08
CA PRO A 157 45.70 29.66 5.18
C PRO A 157 46.83 29.48 6.19
N PHE A 158 46.57 28.80 7.31
CA PHE A 158 47.58 28.54 8.35
C PHE A 158 48.62 27.55 7.84
N LEU A 159 48.20 26.49 7.16
CA LEU A 159 49.09 25.54 6.50
C LEU A 159 49.90 26.19 5.38
N GLN A 160 49.29 27.05 4.56
CA GLN A 160 50.02 27.82 3.54
C GLN A 160 51.07 28.76 4.16
N THR A 161 50.74 29.40 5.29
CA THR A 161 51.68 30.28 6.00
C THR A 161 52.86 29.48 6.57
N ARG A 162 52.58 28.31 7.15
CA ARG A 162 53.62 27.38 7.64
C ARG A 162 54.51 26.86 6.51
N LEU A 163 53.92 26.53 5.36
CA LEU A 163 54.66 26.08 4.18
C LEU A 163 55.61 27.17 3.67
N ARG A 164 55.14 28.42 3.55
CA ARG A 164 56.01 29.56 3.19
C ARG A 164 57.13 29.78 4.20
N ALA A 165 56.84 29.62 5.50
CA ALA A 165 57.86 29.71 6.53
C ALA A 165 58.92 28.60 6.38
N SER A 166 58.52 27.36 6.10
CA SER A 166 59.47 26.26 5.85
C SER A 166 60.25 26.43 4.55
N GLU A 167 59.64 26.97 3.50
CA GLU A 167 60.33 27.30 2.25
C GLU A 167 61.40 28.36 2.49
N SER A 168 61.09 29.38 3.30
CA SER A 168 62.05 30.40 3.71
C SER A 168 63.22 29.82 4.53
N THR A 169 63.00 28.85 5.42
CA THR A 169 64.09 28.23 6.18
C THR A 169 64.96 27.36 5.29
N VAL A 170 64.36 26.60 4.36
CA VAL A 170 65.11 25.83 3.34
C VAL A 170 65.95 26.76 2.47
N GLU A 171 65.42 27.92 2.08
CA GLU A 171 66.17 28.87 1.26
C GLU A 171 67.32 29.53 2.04
N GLN A 172 67.13 29.80 3.34
CA GLN A 172 68.25 30.21 4.22
C GLN A 172 69.32 29.12 4.33
N LEU A 173 68.94 27.85 4.46
CA LEU A 173 69.89 26.73 4.49
C LEU A 173 70.64 26.58 3.17
N ARG A 174 69.97 26.75 2.02
CA ARG A 174 70.63 26.77 0.70
C ARG A 174 71.68 27.88 0.60
N ARG A 175 71.35 29.09 1.06
CA ARG A 175 72.32 30.20 1.10
C ARG A 175 73.50 29.90 2.00
N LYS A 176 73.27 29.32 3.18
CA LYS A 176 74.35 28.88 4.07
C LYS A 176 75.23 27.81 3.43
N ASN A 177 74.64 26.81 2.76
CA ASN A 177 75.39 25.79 2.02
C ASN A 177 76.22 26.39 0.87
N ALA A 178 75.70 27.38 0.15
CA ALA A 178 76.47 28.07 -0.89
C ALA A 178 77.68 28.82 -0.32
N VAL A 179 77.51 29.49 0.84
CA VAL A 179 78.62 30.16 1.56
C VAL A 179 79.64 29.14 2.06
N LEU A 180 79.20 28.00 2.59
CA LEU A 180 80.09 26.92 3.02
C LEU A 180 80.85 26.31 1.84
N ALA A 181 80.20 26.10 0.69
CA ALA A 181 80.85 25.62 -0.52
C ALA A 181 81.92 26.60 -1.04
N ALA A 182 81.64 27.91 -1.01
CA ALA A 182 82.61 28.94 -1.37
C ALA A 182 83.80 28.97 -0.39
N ARG A 183 83.55 28.78 0.91
CA ARG A 183 84.61 28.65 1.91
C ARG A 183 85.46 27.40 1.69
N LEU A 184 84.84 26.26 1.37
CA LEU A 184 85.54 25.02 1.03
C LEU A 184 86.44 25.19 -0.19
N CYS A 185 85.94 25.80 -1.26
CA CYS A 185 86.74 26.10 -2.45
C CYS A 185 87.93 27.04 -2.14
N ASN A 186 87.72 28.04 -1.28
CA ASN A 186 88.81 28.91 -0.82
C ASN A 186 89.83 28.13 0.04
N THR A 187 89.39 27.23 0.93
CA THR A 187 90.30 26.40 1.72
C THR A 187 91.05 25.38 0.86
N GLU A 188 90.41 24.82 -0.16
CA GLU A 188 91.05 23.95 -1.15
C GLU A 188 92.13 24.74 -1.92
N SER A 189 91.81 25.94 -2.39
CA SER A 189 92.80 26.82 -3.04
C SER A 189 93.95 27.19 -2.11
N LEU A 190 93.69 27.41 -0.82
CA LEU A 190 94.71 27.77 0.17
C LEU A 190 95.56 26.55 0.57
N MET A 191 94.98 25.34 0.59
CA MET A 191 95.70 24.08 0.74
C MET A 191 96.56 23.76 -0.48
N GLU A 192 96.10 24.08 -1.69
CA GLU A 192 96.87 23.95 -2.93
C GLU A 192 98.06 24.92 -2.94
N GLU A 193 97.84 26.16 -2.48
CA GLU A 193 98.90 27.17 -2.31
C GLU A 193 99.90 26.78 -1.20
N LEU A 194 99.42 26.22 -0.08
CA LEU A 194 100.30 25.69 0.97
C LEU A 194 101.08 24.46 0.50
N ARG A 195 100.48 23.56 -0.29
CA ARG A 195 101.20 22.45 -0.95
C ARG A 195 102.28 22.99 -1.89
N ARG A 196 101.98 24.05 -2.63
CA ARG A 196 102.94 24.73 -3.50
C ARG A 196 104.08 25.40 -2.72
N GLN A 197 103.77 25.99 -1.56
CA GLN A 197 104.76 26.57 -0.66
C GLN A 197 105.61 25.51 0.06
N ILE A 198 105.05 24.38 0.47
CA ILE A 198 105.78 23.23 1.03
C ILE A 198 106.71 22.62 -0.03
N SER A 199 106.27 22.51 -1.29
CA SER A 199 107.16 22.15 -2.40
C SER A 199 108.27 23.17 -2.66
N ALA A 200 108.05 24.46 -2.34
CA ALA A 200 109.05 25.53 -2.48
C ALA A 200 109.96 25.72 -1.24
N SER A 201 109.57 25.18 -0.08
CA SER A 201 110.29 25.33 1.20
C SER A 201 111.06 24.08 1.66
N ALA A 202 111.11 23.02 0.83
CA ALA A 202 112.09 21.93 0.96
C ALA A 202 113.56 22.40 0.71
N SER A 203 113.74 23.65 0.30
CA SER A 203 115.04 24.32 0.16
C SER A 203 115.02 25.65 0.92
N ASN A 204 115.28 25.60 2.23
CA ASN A 204 116.04 26.57 3.02
C ASN A 204 115.60 26.52 4.48
N SER A 205 116.45 25.90 5.29
CA SER A 205 116.46 26.01 6.73
C SER A 205 116.62 27.46 7.20
N SER A 206 115.86 27.87 8.22
CA SER A 206 116.47 28.50 9.40
C SER A 206 115.46 28.68 10.54
N SER A 207 115.88 28.19 11.69
CA SER A 207 115.37 28.35 13.04
C SER A 207 115.08 29.80 13.42
N ALA A 208 113.81 30.21 13.47
CA ALA A 208 113.36 31.38 14.24
C ALA A 208 111.82 31.46 14.30
N SER A 209 111.11 30.46 14.83
CA SER A 209 109.65 30.57 15.04
C SER A 209 109.08 29.63 16.12
N GLU A 210 109.89 29.10 17.03
CA GLU A 210 109.40 28.09 17.98
C GLU A 210 108.78 28.71 19.25
N SER A 211 109.17 29.93 19.64
CA SER A 211 108.63 30.60 20.84
C SER A 211 107.36 31.41 20.61
N GLN A 212 107.00 31.76 19.37
CA GLN A 212 105.71 32.40 19.04
C GLN A 212 104.58 31.37 18.83
N LEU A 213 104.92 30.11 18.55
CA LEU A 213 103.95 29.03 18.39
C LEU A 213 103.37 28.55 19.73
N ILE A 214 104.13 28.59 20.83
CA ILE A 214 103.68 28.07 22.13
C ILE A 214 102.55 28.93 22.75
N ILE A 215 102.68 30.26 22.70
CA ILE A 215 101.67 31.19 23.25
C ILE A 215 100.38 31.19 22.41
N ARG A 216 100.49 30.96 21.09
CA ARG A 216 99.31 30.89 20.21
C ARG A 216 98.56 29.56 20.33
N VAL A 217 99.24 28.48 20.71
CA VAL A 217 98.65 27.16 20.96
C VAL A 217 97.84 27.12 22.25
N GLU A 218 98.25 27.85 23.30
CA GLU A 218 97.50 27.93 24.57
C GLU A 218 96.19 28.74 24.44
N GLU A 219 96.17 29.83 23.64
CA GLU A 219 94.94 30.56 23.31
C GLU A 219 93.99 29.77 22.38
N LEU A 220 94.52 28.90 21.53
CA LEU A 220 93.72 28.03 20.66
C LEU A 220 93.12 26.84 21.45
N ASN A 221 93.80 26.33 22.47
CA ASN A 221 93.28 25.27 23.34
C ASN A 221 92.12 25.75 24.22
N ALA A 222 92.20 26.96 24.80
CA ALA A 222 91.11 27.52 25.59
C ALA A 222 89.84 27.79 24.75
N ASN A 223 90.00 28.19 23.48
CA ASN A 223 88.89 28.35 22.54
C ASN A 223 88.35 27.00 22.02
N SER A 224 89.20 25.96 21.94
CA SER A 224 88.79 24.60 21.58
C SER A 224 87.92 23.96 22.66
N GLU A 225 88.23 24.16 23.95
CA GLU A 225 87.43 23.63 25.06
C GLU A 225 86.05 24.31 25.17
N ALA A 226 85.97 25.62 24.91
CA ALA A 226 84.70 26.36 24.86
C ALA A 226 83.80 25.88 23.70
N LEU A 227 84.37 25.63 22.53
CA LEU A 227 83.66 25.06 21.37
C LEU A 227 83.23 23.61 21.62
N GLN A 228 84.04 22.80 22.31
CA GLN A 228 83.70 21.42 22.67
C GLN A 228 82.48 21.36 23.61
N SER A 229 82.36 22.30 24.55
CA SER A 229 81.20 22.37 25.45
C SER A 229 79.89 22.74 24.72
N GLN A 230 79.97 23.60 23.70
CA GLN A 230 78.83 23.98 22.86
C GLN A 230 78.45 22.87 21.86
N LEU A 231 79.42 22.08 21.41
CA LEU A 231 79.21 20.93 20.53
C LEU A 231 78.50 19.80 21.28
N ASN A 232 78.90 19.49 22.51
CA ASN A 232 78.24 18.48 23.35
C ASN A 232 76.77 18.86 23.66
N SER A 233 76.48 20.16 23.87
CA SER A 233 75.11 20.66 24.08
C SER A 233 74.22 20.57 22.83
N LEU A 234 74.81 20.70 21.63
CA LEU A 234 74.12 20.51 20.36
C LEU A 234 73.96 19.02 19.99
N GLU A 235 74.92 18.18 20.37
CA GLU A 235 74.91 16.73 20.15
C GLU A 235 73.84 16.03 21.00
N GLU A 236 73.60 16.52 22.22
CA GLU A 236 72.54 16.04 23.11
C GLU A 236 71.13 16.43 22.61
N LYS A 237 71.00 17.58 21.94
CA LYS A 237 69.74 18.03 21.28
C LYS A 237 69.49 17.35 19.93
N LEU A 238 70.53 16.87 19.24
CA LEU A 238 70.40 16.12 17.99
C LEU A 238 70.06 14.64 18.24
N ASN A 239 70.52 14.07 19.36
CA ASN A 239 70.35 12.64 19.67
C ASN A 239 68.98 12.23 20.20
N SER A 240 68.06 13.15 20.50
CA SER A 240 66.74 12.82 21.07
C SER A 240 65.60 12.74 20.04
N SER A 241 65.77 13.22 18.81
CA SER A 241 64.65 13.32 17.84
C SER A 241 64.84 12.59 16.51
N GLN A 242 66.02 12.05 16.19
CA GLN A 242 66.30 11.47 14.86
C GLN A 242 66.85 10.03 14.86
N ARG A 243 67.28 9.48 16.01
CA ARG A 243 67.86 8.13 16.08
C ARG A 243 66.84 7.00 16.01
N GLU A 244 65.62 7.13 16.54
CA GLU A 244 64.68 5.99 16.52
C GLU A 244 64.16 5.64 15.11
N ASP A 245 64.06 6.62 14.22
CA ASP A 245 63.53 6.42 12.85
C ASP A 245 64.62 6.04 11.82
N GLN A 246 65.88 6.41 12.08
CA GLN A 246 67.02 6.00 11.24
C GLN A 246 67.55 4.60 11.61
N THR A 247 67.45 4.18 12.87
CA THR A 247 67.95 2.85 13.30
C THR A 247 67.14 1.69 12.71
N ARG A 248 65.82 1.87 12.48
CA ARG A 248 64.99 0.85 11.81
C ARG A 248 65.26 0.74 10.30
N ARG A 249 65.70 1.82 9.65
CA ARG A 249 66.05 1.81 8.21
C ARG A 249 67.46 1.28 7.96
N LEU A 250 68.39 1.49 8.90
CA LEU A 250 69.73 0.92 8.85
C LEU A 250 69.74 -0.61 9.03
N LEU A 251 68.96 -1.16 9.96
CA LEU A 251 68.84 -2.63 10.12
C LEU A 251 68.29 -3.34 8.87
N SER A 252 67.41 -2.68 8.11
CA SER A 252 66.88 -3.21 6.84
C SER A 252 67.86 -3.10 5.68
N VAL A 253 68.82 -2.18 5.73
CA VAL A 253 69.86 -2.01 4.71
C VAL A 253 71.09 -2.86 5.05
N GLU A 254 71.44 -3.01 6.33
CA GLU A 254 72.50 -3.90 6.81
C GLU A 254 72.20 -5.36 6.49
N SER A 255 70.95 -5.84 6.70
CA SER A 255 70.55 -7.19 6.27
C SER A 255 70.67 -7.39 4.75
N ARG A 256 70.42 -6.35 3.94
CA ARG A 256 70.58 -6.41 2.48
C ARG A 256 72.03 -6.24 2.01
N LEU A 257 72.89 -5.66 2.85
CA LEU A 257 74.33 -5.54 2.60
C LEU A 257 75.06 -6.83 2.98
N GLU A 258 74.64 -7.50 4.06
CA GLU A 258 75.22 -8.75 4.54
C GLU A 258 74.93 -9.93 3.58
N ASP A 259 73.77 -9.92 2.90
CA ASP A 259 73.46 -10.85 1.81
C ASP A 259 74.22 -10.54 0.51
N ALA A 260 74.58 -9.27 0.27
CA ALA A 260 75.40 -8.85 -0.87
C ALA A 260 76.90 -9.12 -0.64
N GLU A 261 77.39 -8.98 0.59
CA GLU A 261 78.77 -9.31 1.00
C GLU A 261 79.03 -10.82 0.91
N LYS A 262 78.08 -11.68 1.31
CA LYS A 262 78.18 -13.13 1.08
C LYS A 262 78.27 -13.51 -0.40
N HIS A 263 77.61 -12.76 -1.29
CA HIS A 263 77.72 -12.94 -2.74
C HIS A 263 79.04 -12.41 -3.32
N LEU A 264 79.64 -11.40 -2.69
CA LEU A 264 80.96 -10.86 -3.07
C LEU A 264 82.10 -11.78 -2.61
N ASP A 265 82.00 -12.37 -1.42
CA ASP A 265 82.97 -13.36 -0.91
C ASP A 265 82.98 -14.64 -1.76
N HIS A 266 81.82 -15.05 -2.29
CA HIS A 266 81.73 -16.19 -3.21
C HIS A 266 82.36 -15.90 -4.60
N LEU A 267 82.40 -14.63 -5.03
CA LEU A 267 83.07 -14.20 -6.26
C LEU A 267 84.58 -13.92 -6.06
N GLN A 268 85.00 -13.45 -4.88
CA GLN A 268 86.42 -13.27 -4.53
C GLN A 268 87.14 -14.61 -4.32
N ALA A 269 86.47 -15.63 -3.78
CA ALA A 269 87.02 -16.99 -3.71
C ALA A 269 87.23 -17.64 -5.09
N LYS A 270 86.50 -17.18 -6.13
CA LYS A 270 86.66 -17.63 -7.52
C LYS A 270 87.80 -16.90 -8.26
N HIS A 271 88.21 -15.72 -7.78
CA HIS A 271 89.24 -14.89 -8.41
C HIS A 271 90.63 -15.05 -7.76
N THR A 272 90.71 -15.53 -6.52
CA THR A 272 91.97 -15.88 -5.84
C THR A 272 92.62 -17.15 -6.39
N GLY A 273 91.85 -18.04 -7.02
CA GLY A 273 92.36 -19.21 -7.75
C GLY A 273 93.06 -18.90 -9.08
N GLN A 274 92.96 -17.67 -9.61
CA GLN A 274 93.62 -17.25 -10.86
C GLN A 274 94.85 -16.33 -10.61
N SER A 275 95.23 -16.11 -9.35
CA SER A 275 96.37 -15.25 -8.96
C SER A 275 97.64 -16.04 -8.56
N GLU A 276 97.58 -17.38 -8.49
CA GLU A 276 98.76 -18.24 -8.24
C GLU A 276 99.57 -18.56 -9.51
N GLU A 277 99.01 -18.36 -10.71
CA GLU A 277 99.71 -18.55 -11.99
C GLU A 277 100.64 -17.37 -12.39
N VAL A 278 100.50 -16.20 -11.76
CA VAL A 278 101.32 -15.01 -12.07
C VAL A 278 102.59 -14.95 -11.20
N SER A 279 102.57 -15.58 -10.02
CA SER A 279 103.74 -15.68 -9.12
C SER A 279 104.80 -16.68 -9.62
N ALA A 280 104.41 -17.66 -10.45
CA ALA A 280 105.30 -18.64 -11.06
C ALA A 280 106.05 -18.12 -12.32
N LEU A 281 105.56 -17.02 -12.93
CA LEU A 281 106.17 -16.41 -14.12
C LEU A 281 107.27 -15.38 -13.76
N ASN A 282 107.21 -14.75 -12.59
CA ASN A 282 108.22 -13.79 -12.14
C ASN A 282 109.52 -14.42 -11.62
N HIS A 283 109.53 -15.71 -11.27
CA HIS A 283 110.76 -16.42 -10.87
C HIS A 283 111.58 -16.91 -12.07
N ARG A 284 110.99 -16.96 -13.27
CA ARG A 284 111.64 -17.47 -14.51
C ARG A 284 112.25 -16.39 -15.39
N LEU A 285 111.91 -15.12 -15.17
CA LEU A 285 112.49 -13.95 -15.87
C LEU A 285 113.80 -13.45 -15.23
N SER A 286 113.96 -13.60 -13.91
CA SER A 286 115.18 -13.19 -13.18
C SER A 286 116.41 -14.07 -13.42
N VAL A 287 116.25 -15.24 -14.06
CA VAL A 287 117.34 -16.19 -14.39
C VAL A 287 117.85 -16.01 -15.83
N GLY A 288 117.11 -15.28 -16.67
CA GLY A 288 117.49 -14.98 -18.06
C GLY A 288 118.48 -13.83 -18.19
N GLU A 289 118.49 -12.88 -17.26
CA GLU A 289 119.32 -11.66 -17.34
C GLU A 289 120.76 -11.88 -16.84
N HIS A 290 121.01 -12.93 -16.04
CA HIS A 290 122.36 -13.24 -15.53
C HIS A 290 123.20 -14.15 -16.46
N ARG A 291 122.62 -14.61 -17.59
CA ARG A 291 123.26 -15.47 -18.60
C ARG A 291 123.62 -14.75 -19.91
N LEU A 292 123.29 -13.45 -20.03
CA LEU A 292 123.69 -12.62 -21.17
C LEU A 292 125.12 -12.06 -21.04
N ASP A 293 125.61 -11.85 -19.81
CA ASP A 293 126.96 -11.31 -19.54
C ASP A 293 128.09 -12.36 -19.58
N GLN A 294 127.76 -13.65 -19.66
CA GLN A 294 128.76 -14.73 -19.80
C GLN A 294 128.95 -15.23 -21.25
N LEU A 295 128.12 -14.76 -22.20
CA LEU A 295 128.18 -15.18 -23.61
C LEU A 295 128.83 -14.13 -24.53
N GLN A 296 129.54 -13.16 -23.97
CA GLN A 296 130.41 -12.24 -24.71
C GLN A 296 131.90 -12.63 -24.62
N THR A 297 132.25 -13.65 -23.83
CA THR A 297 133.62 -14.18 -23.68
C THR A 297 133.83 -15.60 -24.25
N GLN A 298 132.80 -16.23 -24.82
CA GLN A 298 132.92 -17.54 -25.50
C GLN A 298 132.58 -17.48 -27.00
N THR A 299 132.87 -16.35 -27.66
CA THR A 299 132.96 -16.28 -29.12
C THR A 299 134.36 -16.74 -29.57
N THR A 300 134.66 -18.02 -29.37
CA THR A 300 135.67 -18.74 -30.14
C THR A 300 135.25 -20.21 -30.25
N ALA A 301 134.97 -20.64 -31.48
CA ALA A 301 134.72 -22.02 -31.92
C ALA A 301 133.26 -22.53 -31.96
N LEU A 302 132.58 -22.19 -33.06
CA LEU A 302 131.87 -23.09 -33.99
C LEU A 302 131.62 -24.55 -33.54
N SER A 303 130.35 -24.99 -33.63
CA SER A 303 129.83 -26.08 -34.50
C SER A 303 128.78 -27.02 -33.86
N SER A 304 127.62 -27.15 -34.55
CA SER A 304 126.66 -28.29 -34.63
C SER A 304 125.17 -28.08 -34.20
N SER A 305 124.29 -28.15 -35.21
CA SER A 305 123.02 -28.92 -35.26
C SER A 305 121.86 -28.76 -34.23
N SER A 306 121.66 -27.64 -33.53
CA SER A 306 120.46 -27.45 -32.65
C SER A 306 119.38 -26.50 -33.19
N ALA A 307 119.70 -25.67 -34.19
CA ALA A 307 118.82 -24.57 -34.63
C ALA A 307 117.57 -25.01 -35.43
N LEU A 308 117.52 -26.23 -35.95
CA LEU A 308 116.39 -26.74 -36.75
C LEU A 308 115.27 -27.34 -35.88
N GLU A 309 115.61 -27.98 -34.75
CA GLU A 309 114.62 -28.55 -33.82
C GLU A 309 113.89 -27.49 -32.99
N GLU A 310 114.59 -26.42 -32.62
CA GLU A 310 114.03 -25.30 -31.84
C GLU A 310 113.02 -24.49 -32.66
N ASN A 311 113.25 -24.33 -33.97
CA ASN A 311 112.29 -23.70 -34.87
C ASN A 311 111.02 -24.55 -35.08
N LEU A 312 111.15 -25.89 -35.17
CA LEU A 312 110.00 -26.79 -35.28
C LEU A 312 109.13 -26.80 -34.00
N LEU A 313 109.77 -26.74 -32.83
CA LEU A 313 109.06 -26.66 -31.55
C LEU A 313 108.32 -25.33 -31.39
N THR A 314 108.93 -24.23 -31.87
CA THR A 314 108.32 -22.89 -31.84
C THR A 314 107.14 -22.77 -32.81
N VAL A 315 107.20 -23.42 -33.97
CA VAL A 315 106.06 -23.47 -34.90
C VAL A 315 104.94 -24.35 -34.33
N LYS A 316 105.26 -25.49 -33.70
CA LYS A 316 104.26 -26.35 -33.05
C LYS A 316 103.54 -25.66 -31.88
N SER A 317 104.26 -24.88 -31.06
CA SER A 317 103.64 -24.13 -29.96
C SER A 317 102.72 -23.01 -30.47
N ARG A 318 103.10 -22.31 -31.55
CA ARG A 318 102.23 -21.31 -32.18
C ARG A 318 101.00 -21.93 -32.82
N LEU A 319 101.13 -23.12 -33.42
CA LEU A 319 100.02 -23.83 -34.03
C LEU A 319 99.02 -24.33 -32.97
N LEU A 320 99.50 -24.86 -31.85
CA LEU A 320 98.67 -25.27 -30.72
C LEU A 320 97.98 -24.08 -30.03
N HIS A 321 98.63 -22.90 -30.00
CA HIS A 321 98.03 -21.67 -29.50
C HIS A 321 96.95 -21.11 -30.45
N LEU A 322 97.13 -21.26 -31.76
CA LEU A 322 96.10 -20.92 -32.75
C LEU A 322 94.92 -21.89 -32.71
N GLU A 323 95.17 -23.19 -32.51
CA GLU A 323 94.12 -24.18 -32.32
C GLU A 323 93.28 -23.88 -31.07
N THR A 324 93.92 -23.56 -29.94
CA THR A 324 93.20 -23.17 -28.70
C THR A 324 92.43 -21.86 -28.84
N ASN A 325 92.95 -20.89 -29.59
CA ASN A 325 92.23 -19.64 -29.85
C ASN A 325 91.03 -19.87 -30.81
N ASN A 326 91.18 -20.74 -31.81
CA ASN A 326 90.07 -21.12 -32.69
C ASN A 326 88.99 -21.92 -31.95
N THR A 327 89.35 -22.76 -30.98
CA THR A 327 88.36 -23.44 -30.13
C THR A 327 87.61 -22.45 -29.24
N ASP A 328 88.31 -21.47 -28.61
CA ASP A 328 87.64 -20.42 -27.81
C ASP A 328 86.71 -19.54 -28.68
N GLN A 329 87.12 -19.24 -29.92
CA GLN A 329 86.25 -18.54 -30.87
C GLN A 329 85.02 -19.36 -31.28
N THR A 330 85.18 -20.68 -31.43
CA THR A 330 84.07 -21.60 -31.76
C THR A 330 83.07 -21.68 -30.60
N ASP A 331 83.57 -21.77 -29.36
CA ASP A 331 82.72 -21.79 -28.16
C ASP A 331 81.96 -20.47 -27.96
N ARG A 332 82.59 -19.32 -28.26
CA ARG A 332 81.92 -18.00 -28.26
C ARG A 332 80.85 -17.89 -29.34
N LEU A 333 81.08 -18.46 -30.52
CA LEU A 333 80.09 -18.50 -31.60
C LEU A 333 78.89 -19.36 -31.22
N LEU A 334 79.10 -20.54 -30.66
CA LEU A 334 78.03 -21.40 -30.13
C LEU A 334 77.23 -20.70 -29.03
N LEU A 335 77.89 -19.96 -28.13
CA LEU A 335 77.22 -19.17 -27.12
C LEU A 335 76.37 -18.04 -27.74
N LEU A 336 76.88 -17.36 -28.78
CA LEU A 336 76.13 -16.35 -29.52
C LEU A 336 74.93 -16.94 -30.24
N GLU A 337 75.09 -18.06 -30.94
CA GLU A 337 73.98 -18.78 -31.58
C GLU A 337 72.91 -19.18 -30.56
N SER A 338 73.31 -19.68 -29.39
CA SER A 338 72.36 -20.03 -28.33
C SER A 338 71.59 -18.81 -27.79
N ARG A 339 72.19 -17.61 -27.82
CA ARG A 339 71.53 -16.35 -27.42
C ARG A 339 70.61 -15.83 -28.51
N VAL A 340 71.01 -15.93 -29.77
CA VAL A 340 70.17 -15.56 -30.93
C VAL A 340 68.94 -16.46 -30.99
N MET A 341 69.11 -17.78 -30.88
CA MET A 341 67.99 -18.74 -30.84
C MET A 341 67.04 -18.50 -29.67
N ARG A 342 67.53 -17.94 -28.56
CA ARG A 342 66.69 -17.55 -27.42
C ARG A 342 65.88 -16.29 -27.72
N GLY A 343 66.53 -15.26 -28.29
CA GLY A 343 65.86 -14.03 -28.71
C GLY A 343 64.84 -14.25 -29.83
N GLU A 344 65.11 -15.17 -30.76
CA GLU A 344 64.14 -15.54 -31.81
C GLU A 344 62.91 -16.24 -31.25
N ARG A 345 63.09 -17.11 -30.23
CA ARG A 345 61.96 -17.70 -29.50
C ARG A 345 61.12 -16.66 -28.77
N GLU A 346 61.75 -15.73 -28.05
CA GLU A 346 61.06 -14.63 -27.36
C GLU A 346 60.29 -13.74 -28.35
N LEU A 347 60.85 -13.47 -29.54
CA LEU A 347 60.16 -12.72 -30.60
C LEU A 347 58.97 -13.49 -31.20
N GLN A 348 59.08 -14.81 -31.36
CA GLN A 348 57.99 -15.66 -31.83
C GLN A 348 56.83 -15.66 -30.82
N GLU A 349 57.14 -15.72 -29.53
CA GLU A 349 56.18 -15.70 -28.42
C GLU A 349 55.46 -14.35 -28.36
N LEU A 350 56.18 -13.24 -28.42
CA LEU A 350 55.60 -11.89 -28.50
C LEU A 350 54.71 -11.68 -29.73
N ARG A 351 55.06 -12.29 -30.87
CA ARG A 351 54.22 -12.25 -32.07
C ARG A 351 52.94 -13.07 -31.88
N GLY A 352 53.02 -14.22 -31.20
CA GLY A 352 51.86 -15.00 -30.77
C GLY A 352 50.92 -14.18 -29.88
N ASP A 353 51.47 -13.54 -28.86
CA ASP A 353 50.72 -12.66 -27.96
C ASP A 353 50.06 -11.50 -28.71
N GLN A 354 50.76 -10.89 -29.67
CA GLN A 354 50.20 -9.81 -30.48
C GLN A 354 49.02 -10.28 -31.34
N THR A 355 49.07 -11.50 -31.88
CA THR A 355 47.94 -12.08 -32.63
C THR A 355 46.75 -12.42 -31.72
N ALA A 356 47.00 -12.90 -30.51
CA ALA A 356 45.96 -13.15 -29.51
C ALA A 356 45.27 -11.83 -29.09
N HIS A 357 46.04 -10.79 -28.77
CA HIS A 357 45.49 -9.47 -28.45
C HIS A 357 44.70 -8.87 -29.62
N SER A 358 45.13 -9.09 -30.88
CA SER A 358 44.37 -8.65 -32.06
C SER A 358 43.03 -9.39 -32.19
N ALA A 359 42.98 -10.69 -31.87
CA ALA A 359 41.75 -11.47 -31.87
C ALA A 359 40.80 -10.99 -30.76
N GLU A 360 41.32 -10.74 -29.55
CA GLU A 360 40.53 -10.18 -28.45
C GLU A 360 39.95 -8.81 -28.78
N VAL A 361 40.73 -7.91 -29.38
CA VAL A 361 40.25 -6.60 -29.84
C VAL A 361 39.13 -6.75 -30.87
N SER A 362 39.23 -7.73 -31.78
CA SER A 362 38.18 -8.00 -32.76
C SER A 362 36.90 -8.52 -32.10
N ALA A 363 37.01 -9.39 -31.09
CA ALA A 363 35.90 -9.91 -30.32
C ALA A 363 35.22 -8.79 -29.51
N VAL A 364 35.99 -7.93 -28.85
CA VAL A 364 35.48 -6.75 -28.13
C VAL A 364 34.74 -5.81 -29.08
N LYS A 365 35.26 -5.61 -30.30
CA LYS A 365 34.60 -4.78 -31.32
C LYS A 365 33.26 -5.38 -31.77
N SER A 366 33.18 -6.70 -31.93
CA SER A 366 31.91 -7.37 -32.26
C SER A 366 30.88 -7.23 -31.14
N ARG A 367 31.29 -7.42 -29.88
CA ARG A 367 30.44 -7.22 -28.71
C ARG A 367 29.96 -5.77 -28.59
N LEU A 368 30.83 -4.80 -28.90
CA LEU A 368 30.46 -3.39 -28.92
C LEU A 368 29.36 -3.12 -29.96
N THR A 369 29.51 -3.62 -31.19
CA THR A 369 28.48 -3.46 -32.22
C THR A 369 27.16 -4.13 -31.84
N GLU A 370 27.22 -5.27 -31.16
CA GLU A 370 26.04 -5.97 -30.65
C GLU A 370 25.34 -5.13 -29.56
N THR A 371 26.09 -4.55 -28.62
CA THR A 371 25.54 -3.64 -27.60
C THR A 371 24.97 -2.36 -28.18
N GLU A 372 25.58 -1.80 -29.24
CA GLU A 372 25.05 -0.63 -29.95
C GLU A 372 23.71 -0.95 -30.64
N THR A 373 23.59 -2.15 -31.23
CA THR A 373 22.32 -2.60 -31.84
C THR A 373 21.24 -2.85 -30.79
N GLN A 374 21.59 -3.42 -29.64
CA GLN A 374 20.68 -3.62 -28.50
C GLN A 374 20.18 -2.26 -27.97
N ALA A 375 21.07 -1.29 -27.80
CA ALA A 375 20.73 0.05 -27.35
C ALA A 375 19.80 0.79 -28.33
N ALA A 376 19.95 0.57 -29.64
CA ALA A 376 19.05 1.13 -30.65
C ALA A 376 17.63 0.52 -30.56
N VAL A 377 17.52 -0.80 -30.34
CA VAL A 377 16.22 -1.47 -30.14
C VAL A 377 15.55 -0.99 -28.85
N GLU A 378 16.32 -0.81 -27.77
CA GLU A 378 15.80 -0.25 -26.53
C GLU A 378 15.33 1.21 -26.71
N ALA A 379 16.05 2.03 -27.48
CA ALA A 379 15.63 3.40 -27.80
C ALA A 379 14.28 3.45 -28.55
N ASP A 380 14.08 2.59 -29.55
CA ASP A 380 12.80 2.45 -30.27
C ASP A 380 11.66 2.02 -29.32
N SER A 381 11.96 1.12 -28.38
CA SER A 381 10.96 0.68 -27.38
C SER A 381 10.55 1.82 -26.43
N VAL A 382 11.50 2.67 -26.03
CA VAL A 382 11.25 3.85 -25.20
C VAL A 382 10.39 4.87 -25.95
N GLU A 383 10.65 5.09 -27.23
CA GLU A 383 9.84 5.98 -28.06
C GLU A 383 8.39 5.48 -28.20
N GLN A 384 8.19 4.16 -28.39
CA GLN A 384 6.86 3.57 -28.39
C GLN A 384 6.14 3.69 -27.05
N LEU A 385 6.86 3.51 -25.94
CA LEU A 385 6.31 3.72 -24.59
C LEU A 385 5.91 5.18 -24.37
N GLN A 386 6.68 6.14 -24.88
CA GLN A 386 6.35 7.56 -24.81
C GLN A 386 5.06 7.89 -25.57
N VAL A 387 4.88 7.32 -26.78
CA VAL A 387 3.64 7.50 -27.55
C VAL A 387 2.43 6.94 -26.79
N ARG A 388 2.57 5.76 -26.18
CA ARG A 388 1.50 5.16 -25.35
C ARG A 388 1.20 6.00 -24.11
N LEU A 389 2.23 6.55 -23.46
CA LEU A 389 2.08 7.44 -22.32
C LEU A 389 1.29 8.69 -22.70
N ASN A 390 1.69 9.38 -23.77
CA ASN A 390 0.99 10.56 -24.27
C ASN A 390 -0.49 10.25 -24.61
N SER A 391 -0.76 9.07 -25.19
CA SER A 391 -2.14 8.63 -25.46
C SER A 391 -2.94 8.39 -24.18
N ALA A 392 -2.33 7.81 -23.15
CA ALA A 392 -2.98 7.57 -21.86
C ALA A 392 -3.25 8.89 -21.12
N GLU A 393 -2.31 9.84 -21.16
CA GLU A 393 -2.48 11.19 -20.61
C GLU A 393 -3.67 11.92 -21.26
N ASN A 394 -3.81 11.83 -22.57
CA ASN A 394 -4.95 12.40 -23.29
C ASN A 394 -6.29 11.75 -22.87
N GLN A 395 -6.31 10.43 -22.67
CA GLN A 395 -7.52 9.74 -22.17
C GLN A 395 -7.87 10.18 -20.74
N ILE A 396 -6.86 10.36 -19.87
CA ILE A 396 -7.06 10.85 -18.51
C ILE A 396 -7.62 12.28 -18.54
N GLN A 397 -7.10 13.17 -19.40
CA GLN A 397 -7.66 14.52 -19.55
C GLN A 397 -9.12 14.50 -20.00
N GLN A 398 -9.47 13.64 -20.97
CA GLN A 398 -10.87 13.51 -21.41
C GLN A 398 -11.79 13.02 -20.28
N LEU A 399 -11.36 12.02 -19.52
CA LEU A 399 -12.12 11.53 -18.36
C LEU A 399 -12.26 12.60 -17.28
N GLN A 400 -11.25 13.45 -17.09
CA GLN A 400 -11.34 14.59 -16.18
C GLN A 400 -12.37 15.61 -16.64
N THR A 401 -12.43 15.94 -17.94
CA THR A 401 -13.46 16.83 -18.49
C THR A 401 -14.86 16.25 -18.35
N ASP A 402 -15.04 14.96 -18.64
CA ASP A 402 -16.34 14.29 -18.50
C ASP A 402 -16.79 14.27 -17.04
N ARG A 403 -15.87 14.03 -16.11
CA ARG A 403 -16.12 14.12 -14.67
C ARG A 403 -16.57 15.53 -14.28
N THR A 404 -15.91 16.59 -14.75
CA THR A 404 -16.31 17.97 -14.44
C THR A 404 -17.71 18.31 -14.95
N ASP A 405 -18.08 17.81 -16.14
CA ASP A 405 -19.42 17.96 -16.70
C ASP A 405 -20.47 17.21 -15.88
N GLN A 406 -20.19 15.98 -15.46
CA GLN A 406 -21.06 15.22 -14.56
C GLN A 406 -21.23 15.91 -13.20
N THR A 407 -20.15 16.47 -12.65
CA THR A 407 -20.19 17.21 -11.38
C THR A 407 -21.09 18.45 -11.49
N SER A 408 -21.02 19.15 -12.63
CA SER A 408 -21.87 20.30 -12.95
C SER A 408 -23.35 19.90 -13.06
N LYS A 409 -23.65 18.75 -13.68
CA LYS A 409 -25.01 18.19 -13.74
C LYS A 409 -25.54 17.82 -12.36
N LEU A 410 -24.71 17.19 -11.52
CA LEU A 410 -25.06 16.84 -10.14
C LEU A 410 -25.35 18.07 -9.29
N MET A 411 -24.53 19.13 -9.36
CA MET A 411 -24.83 20.39 -8.67
C MET A 411 -26.17 20.99 -9.12
N ASN A 412 -26.50 20.87 -10.41
CA ASN A 412 -27.77 21.39 -10.92
C ASN A 412 -28.96 20.56 -10.41
N LEU A 413 -28.83 19.24 -10.33
CA LEU A 413 -29.82 18.36 -9.72
C LEU A 413 -29.96 18.65 -8.22
N GLN A 414 -28.86 18.84 -7.49
CA GLN A 414 -28.90 19.22 -6.07
C GLN A 414 -29.64 20.54 -5.86
N ARG A 415 -29.37 21.56 -6.69
CA ARG A 415 -30.12 22.83 -6.64
C ARG A 415 -31.61 22.64 -6.88
N LYS A 416 -32.00 21.78 -7.83
CA LYS A 416 -33.41 21.43 -8.06
C LYS A 416 -34.02 20.71 -6.86
N LEU A 417 -33.31 19.75 -6.28
CA LEU A 417 -33.75 19.00 -5.11
C LEU A 417 -33.99 19.92 -3.91
N ASN A 418 -33.02 20.78 -3.59
CA ASN A 418 -33.15 21.76 -2.50
C ASN A 418 -34.33 22.73 -2.76
N SER A 419 -34.58 23.11 -4.02
CA SER A 419 -35.75 23.92 -4.36
C SER A 419 -37.06 23.17 -4.15
N THR A 420 -37.11 21.87 -4.46
CA THR A 420 -38.31 21.05 -4.23
C THR A 420 -38.56 20.79 -2.75
N GLU A 421 -37.51 20.57 -1.95
CA GLU A 421 -37.61 20.47 -0.49
C GLU A 421 -38.16 21.77 0.11
N SER A 422 -37.63 22.93 -0.32
CA SER A 422 -38.16 24.23 0.13
C SER A 422 -39.63 24.44 -0.23
N LEU A 423 -40.07 23.98 -1.40
CA LEU A 423 -41.49 24.02 -1.78
C LEU A 423 -42.34 23.08 -0.92
N MET A 424 -41.82 21.89 -0.60
CA MET A 424 -42.49 20.92 0.27
C MET A 424 -42.63 21.46 1.69
N ASP A 425 -41.60 22.10 2.24
CA ASP A 425 -41.64 22.74 3.57
C ASP A 425 -42.67 23.87 3.61
N LYS A 426 -42.72 24.70 2.56
CA LYS A 426 -43.76 25.74 2.44
C LYS A 426 -45.16 25.12 2.40
N LEU A 427 -45.37 24.07 1.62
CA LEU A 427 -46.65 23.38 1.55
C LEU A 427 -47.04 22.76 2.90
N ASN A 428 -46.10 22.12 3.59
CA ASN A 428 -46.32 21.56 4.92
C ASN A 428 -46.67 22.64 5.94
N SER A 429 -45.98 23.79 5.91
CA SER A 429 -46.29 24.92 6.79
C SER A 429 -47.71 25.48 6.54
N GLU A 430 -48.12 25.57 5.27
CA GLU A 430 -49.47 26.00 4.88
C GLU A 430 -50.51 24.99 5.35
N LEU A 431 -50.29 23.68 5.12
CA LEU A 431 -51.20 22.62 5.57
C LEU A 431 -51.35 22.62 7.10
N LEU A 432 -50.26 22.75 7.85
CA LEU A 432 -50.30 22.86 9.30
C LEU A 432 -51.07 24.09 9.77
N SER A 433 -50.91 25.23 9.08
CA SER A 433 -51.67 26.44 9.40
C SER A 433 -53.17 26.25 9.19
N ARG A 434 -53.57 25.63 8.07
CA ARG A 434 -54.97 25.30 7.78
C ARG A 434 -55.54 24.31 8.77
N LEU A 435 -54.76 23.30 9.15
CA LEU A 435 -55.17 22.32 10.15
C LEU A 435 -55.44 23.00 11.50
N ARG A 436 -54.54 23.87 11.97
CA ARG A 436 -54.75 24.66 13.20
C ARG A 436 -56.00 25.52 13.14
N VAL A 437 -56.28 26.16 12.00
CA VAL A 437 -57.52 26.94 11.81
C VAL A 437 -58.75 26.03 11.90
N SER A 438 -58.70 24.85 11.27
CA SER A 438 -59.80 23.89 11.33
C SER A 438 -60.01 23.31 12.74
N GLU A 439 -58.94 23.02 13.48
CA GLU A 439 -58.99 22.57 14.87
C GLU A 439 -59.62 23.62 15.78
N LYS A 440 -59.24 24.89 15.60
CA LYS A 440 -59.86 26.01 16.31
C LYS A 440 -61.35 26.11 16.02
N TYR A 441 -61.75 26.02 14.75
CA TYR A 441 -63.15 26.05 14.35
C TYR A 441 -63.96 24.91 14.98
N LEU A 442 -63.36 23.72 15.09
CA LEU A 442 -63.98 22.55 15.68
C LEU A 442 -64.14 22.70 17.21
N GLU A 443 -63.17 23.30 17.89
CA GLU A 443 -63.30 23.60 19.31
C GLU A 443 -64.34 24.71 19.57
N ASP A 444 -64.41 25.73 18.71
CA ASP A 444 -65.47 26.75 18.75
C ASP A 444 -66.86 26.10 18.62
N LEU A 445 -67.09 25.22 17.63
CA LEU A 445 -68.34 24.47 17.47
C LEU A 445 -68.67 23.58 18.68
N LYS A 446 -67.66 23.02 19.33
CA LYS A 446 -67.85 22.22 20.55
C LYS A 446 -68.25 23.08 21.74
N THR A 447 -67.71 24.30 21.86
CA THR A 447 -68.18 25.25 22.87
C THR A 447 -69.62 25.70 22.59
N GLU A 448 -69.98 25.92 21.33
CA GLU A 448 -71.35 26.25 20.94
C GLU A 448 -72.32 25.12 21.28
N ASN A 449 -71.98 23.86 20.97
CA ASN A 449 -72.77 22.70 21.36
C ASN A 449 -72.95 22.57 22.89
N LYS A 450 -71.92 22.87 23.68
CA LYS A 450 -72.04 22.92 25.15
C LYS A 450 -73.03 24.00 25.58
N VAL A 451 -72.97 25.19 24.99
CA VAL A 451 -73.92 26.28 25.29
C VAL A 451 -75.34 25.87 24.91
N GLN A 452 -75.54 25.27 23.74
CA GLN A 452 -76.85 24.78 23.30
C GLN A 452 -77.40 23.70 24.26
N SER A 453 -76.56 22.77 24.73
CA SER A 453 -76.94 21.77 25.74
C SER A 453 -77.41 22.41 27.05
N VAL A 454 -76.71 23.45 27.53
CA VAL A 454 -77.14 24.23 28.71
C VAL A 454 -78.46 24.96 28.44
N GLN A 455 -78.65 25.52 27.24
CA GLN A 455 -79.92 26.14 26.87
C GLN A 455 -81.07 25.12 26.88
N PHE A 456 -80.85 23.90 26.36
CA PHE A 456 -81.84 22.83 26.39
C PHE A 456 -82.22 22.46 27.83
N SER A 457 -81.26 22.30 28.74
CA SER A 457 -81.56 21.99 30.15
C SER A 457 -82.33 23.11 30.86
N VAL A 458 -82.03 24.38 30.55
CA VAL A 458 -82.81 25.51 31.05
C VAL A 458 -84.24 25.50 30.49
N THR A 459 -84.42 25.20 29.20
CA THR A 459 -85.78 25.09 28.62
C THR A 459 -86.57 23.93 29.23
N GLU A 460 -85.91 22.81 29.52
CA GLU A 460 -86.51 21.65 30.17
C GLU A 460 -86.94 21.97 31.60
N SER A 461 -86.10 22.70 32.36
CA SER A 461 -86.48 23.22 33.69
C SER A 461 -87.70 24.14 33.62
N ARG A 462 -87.74 25.06 32.64
CA ARG A 462 -88.90 25.95 32.46
C ARG A 462 -90.18 25.20 32.11
N LEU A 463 -90.07 24.13 31.31
CA LEU A 463 -91.21 23.27 31.00
C LEU A 463 -91.70 22.51 32.24
N SER A 464 -90.77 22.06 33.10
CA SER A 464 -91.10 21.45 34.40
C SER A 464 -91.85 22.43 35.31
N ASP A 465 -91.38 23.68 35.42
CA ASP A 465 -92.04 24.72 36.21
C ASP A 465 -93.45 25.04 35.69
N ILE A 466 -93.62 25.11 34.35
CA ILE A 466 -94.94 25.30 33.73
C ILE A 466 -95.86 24.11 34.02
N SER A 467 -95.34 22.88 33.94
CA SER A 467 -96.09 21.68 34.27
C SER A 467 -96.59 21.70 35.72
N ASN A 468 -95.71 22.05 36.67
CA ASN A 468 -96.06 22.18 38.09
C ASN A 468 -97.10 23.29 38.34
N ASN A 469 -96.97 24.44 37.67
CA ASN A 469 -97.99 25.49 37.75
C ASN A 469 -99.33 25.03 37.19
N THR A 470 -99.32 24.23 36.12
CA THR A 470 -100.54 23.69 35.51
C THR A 470 -101.23 22.68 36.44
N THR A 471 -100.48 21.81 37.11
CA THR A 471 -101.05 20.88 38.10
C THR A 471 -101.61 21.62 39.32
N GLU A 472 -100.97 22.71 39.75
CA GLU A 472 -101.49 23.57 40.81
C GLU A 472 -102.78 24.29 40.40
N LEU A 473 -102.86 24.81 39.17
CA LEU A 473 -104.10 25.38 38.63
C LEU A 473 -105.23 24.35 38.57
N PHE A 474 -104.95 23.11 38.16
CA PHE A 474 -105.94 22.03 38.20
C PHE A 474 -106.40 21.71 39.62
N SER A 475 -105.51 21.74 40.62
CA SER A 475 -105.88 21.51 42.02
C SER A 475 -106.80 22.62 42.54
N ARG A 476 -106.52 23.89 42.21
CA ARG A 476 -107.38 25.05 42.52
C ARG A 476 -108.73 24.97 41.83
N LEU A 477 -108.76 24.56 40.56
CA LEU A 477 -110.02 24.34 39.82
C LEU A 477 -110.87 23.27 40.51
N ARG A 478 -110.26 22.17 40.94
CA ARG A 478 -110.94 21.08 41.66
C ARG A 478 -111.49 21.52 43.02
N VAL A 479 -110.82 22.45 43.71
CA VAL A 479 -111.34 23.10 44.92
C VAL A 479 -112.56 23.96 44.57
N SER A 480 -112.48 24.77 43.50
CA SER A 480 -113.59 25.60 43.04
C SER A 480 -114.81 24.78 42.61
N GLU A 481 -114.61 23.65 41.93
CA GLU A 481 -115.68 22.71 41.56
C GLU A 481 -116.37 22.10 42.79
N ARG A 482 -115.61 21.81 43.86
CA ARG A 482 -116.18 21.37 45.14
C ARG A 482 -117.02 22.47 45.79
N HIS A 483 -116.52 23.70 45.87
CA HIS A 483 -117.32 24.83 46.36
C HIS A 483 -118.61 25.05 45.56
N LEU A 484 -118.58 24.90 44.23
CA LEU A 484 -119.79 24.99 43.41
C LEU A 484 -120.78 23.84 43.69
N LYS A 485 -120.28 22.64 43.99
CA LYS A 485 -121.10 21.50 44.38
C LYS A 485 -121.75 21.73 45.75
N ASP A 486 -120.99 22.25 46.72
CA ASP A 486 -121.47 22.57 48.06
C ASP A 486 -122.55 23.68 48.02
N LEU A 487 -122.31 24.75 47.23
CA LEU A 487 -123.32 25.77 46.96
C LEU A 487 -124.58 25.20 46.29
N ARG A 488 -124.44 24.21 45.40
CA ARG A 488 -125.59 23.55 44.77
C ARG A 488 -126.38 22.71 45.77
N THR A 489 -125.72 22.03 46.71
CA THR A 489 -126.40 21.30 47.79
C THR A 489 -127.12 22.25 48.75
N GLU A 490 -126.50 23.38 49.10
CA GLU A 490 -127.13 24.41 49.92
C GLU A 490 -128.36 25.00 49.21
N ASN A 491 -128.29 25.22 47.90
CA ASN A 491 -129.44 25.68 47.11
C ASN A 491 -130.58 24.64 47.06
N THR A 492 -130.27 23.33 46.98
CA THR A 492 -131.30 22.29 47.08
C THR A 492 -131.93 22.22 48.47
N GLU A 493 -131.17 22.48 49.52
CA GLU A 493 -131.68 22.55 50.90
C GLU A 493 -132.59 23.77 51.11
N VAL A 494 -132.22 24.92 50.53
CA VAL A 494 -133.08 26.11 50.47
C VAL A 494 -134.37 25.82 49.70
N GLN A 495 -134.33 25.10 48.58
CA GLN A 495 -135.55 24.70 47.85
C GLN A 495 -136.46 23.75 48.66
N VAL A 496 -135.91 22.85 49.47
CA VAL A 496 -136.67 21.99 50.39
C VAL A 496 -137.31 22.82 51.51
N ARG A 497 -136.58 23.78 52.09
CA ARG A 497 -137.13 24.74 53.05
C ARG A 497 -138.26 25.57 52.44
N LEU A 498 -138.15 25.95 51.16
CA LEU A 498 -139.22 26.65 50.44
C LEU A 498 -140.49 25.79 50.33
N ARG A 499 -140.38 24.50 49.97
CA ARG A 499 -141.53 23.57 49.93
C ARG A 499 -142.19 23.33 51.29
N VAL A 500 -141.39 23.33 52.37
CA VAL A 500 -141.93 23.25 53.74
C VAL A 500 -142.65 24.55 54.10
N SER A 501 -142.14 25.72 53.68
CA SER A 501 -142.82 27.00 53.86
C SER A 501 -144.10 27.13 53.03
N GLU A 502 -144.15 26.57 51.82
CA GLU A 502 -145.33 26.50 50.97
C GLU A 502 -146.44 25.62 51.59
N LYS A 503 -146.05 24.53 52.28
CA LYS A 503 -146.98 23.69 53.05
C LYS A 503 -147.48 24.37 54.33
N HIS A 504 -146.66 25.21 54.97
CA HIS A 504 -147.03 25.99 56.16
C HIS A 504 -147.93 27.20 55.84
N LEU A 505 -147.86 27.72 54.60
CA LEU A 505 -148.72 28.79 54.10
C LEU A 505 -150.17 28.34 53.81
N GLU A 506 -150.41 27.05 53.59
CA GLU A 506 -151.77 26.48 53.45
C GLU A 506 -152.48 26.33 54.81
N ASP A 507 -151.71 26.05 55.87
CA ASP A 507 -152.21 25.93 57.26
C ASP A 507 -152.46 27.30 57.93
N LEU A 508 -151.76 28.36 57.50
CA LEU A 508 -151.95 29.74 57.98
C LEU A 508 -153.09 30.50 57.26
N ARG A 509 -153.74 29.89 56.25
CA ARG A 509 -154.89 30.45 55.52
C ARG A 509 -156.20 30.34 56.30
N THR A 510 -156.23 29.57 57.38
CA THR A 510 -157.39 29.40 58.28
C THR A 510 -157.29 30.15 59.60
N GLU A 511 -156.21 30.90 59.86
CA GLU A 511 -155.98 31.54 61.17
C GLU A 511 -155.71 33.05 61.12
N ASN A 512 -155.94 33.71 59.97
CA ASN A 512 -155.75 35.16 59.81
C ASN A 512 -157.06 35.91 59.47
N THR A 513 -158.07 35.74 60.34
CA THR A 513 -159.20 36.67 60.48
C THR A 513 -159.18 37.46 61.79
N VAL A 514 -158.02 37.61 62.43
CA VAL A 514 -157.82 38.65 63.45
C VAL A 514 -156.49 39.34 63.19
N GLN A 515 -156.59 40.37 62.34
CA GLN A 515 -155.63 41.42 62.14
C GLN A 515 -155.13 42.03 63.46
N SER A 516 -154.09 42.86 63.29
CA SER A 516 -153.95 44.09 64.06
C SER A 516 -153.33 43.94 65.45
N VAL A 517 -152.00 43.77 65.50
CA VAL A 517 -151.10 44.85 65.96
C VAL A 517 -149.70 44.62 65.36
N GLN A 518 -149.40 45.33 64.28
CA GLN A 518 -148.04 45.81 64.05
C GLN A 518 -147.76 46.98 65.00
N PHE A 519 -146.48 47.25 65.28
CA PHE A 519 -145.94 48.50 65.86
C PHE A 519 -145.82 48.66 67.39
N SER A 520 -144.84 48.00 67.97
CA SER A 520 -143.97 48.56 69.03
C SER A 520 -142.83 47.57 69.27
N VAL A 521 -141.63 47.70 68.72
CA VAL A 521 -140.59 48.62 69.23
C VAL A 521 -139.56 48.82 68.11
N MET A 522 -139.71 49.93 67.40
CA MET A 522 -138.61 50.63 66.76
C MET A 522 -138.14 51.66 67.79
N GLU A 523 -137.25 51.30 68.71
CA GLU A 523 -136.42 52.26 69.47
C GLU A 523 -135.48 51.57 70.46
N SER A 524 -134.15 51.66 70.20
CA SER A 524 -133.05 51.74 71.19
C SER A 524 -131.73 51.41 70.48
N LYS A 525 -131.25 52.27 69.55
CA LYS A 525 -130.21 53.31 69.80
C LYS A 525 -128.84 52.72 70.19
N LEU A 526 -127.83 52.81 69.33
CA LEU A 526 -126.82 53.91 69.33
C LEU A 526 -125.98 53.98 70.63
N SER A 527 -125.00 53.08 70.76
CA SER A 527 -123.82 53.10 71.66
C SER A 527 -122.97 51.87 71.25
N ASP A 528 -121.73 51.87 70.77
CA ASP A 528 -120.57 52.65 71.17
C ASP A 528 -119.54 52.74 70.03
N ILE A 529 -119.27 53.98 69.60
CA ILE A 529 -118.06 54.43 68.93
C ILE A 529 -117.26 55.14 70.04
N SER A 530 -116.34 54.49 70.76
CA SER A 530 -115.66 55.15 71.90
C SER A 530 -114.28 54.66 72.40
N ASN A 531 -113.53 53.70 71.85
CA ASN A 531 -112.25 53.30 72.49
C ASN A 531 -111.06 53.06 71.54
N ASN A 532 -110.38 54.14 71.15
CA ASN A 532 -109.11 54.07 70.41
C ASN A 532 -108.16 55.25 70.78
N THR A 533 -107.51 55.25 71.97
CA THR A 533 -106.34 56.13 72.30
C THR A 533 -105.59 55.71 73.60
N THR A 534 -104.41 55.04 73.55
CA THR A 534 -103.34 55.01 74.63
C THR A 534 -102.08 54.16 74.25
N GLY A 535 -101.19 54.67 73.37
CA GLY A 535 -100.02 53.91 72.86
C GLY A 535 -98.61 54.51 73.08
N LEU A 536 -98.43 55.64 73.76
CA LEU A 536 -97.14 56.39 73.75
C LEU A 536 -96.39 56.49 75.09
N GLY A 537 -96.85 55.87 76.18
CA GLY A 537 -96.27 56.07 77.53
C GLY A 537 -95.08 55.17 77.94
N VAL A 538 -94.75 54.09 77.23
CA VAL A 538 -93.85 53.04 77.77
C VAL A 538 -92.38 53.15 77.30
N ARG A 539 -92.08 53.86 76.21
CA ARG A 539 -90.73 53.83 75.58
C ARG A 539 -89.65 54.70 76.26
N LEU A 540 -89.99 55.58 77.19
CA LEU A 540 -89.02 56.52 77.79
C LEU A 540 -88.23 55.99 79.00
N ARG A 541 -88.54 54.80 79.52
CA ARG A 541 -87.97 54.29 80.78
C ARG A 541 -86.75 53.36 80.63
N VAL A 542 -86.35 52.99 79.40
CA VAL A 542 -85.32 51.98 79.12
C VAL A 542 -83.92 52.58 78.84
N ASN A 543 -83.84 53.83 78.40
CA ASN A 543 -82.58 54.39 77.88
C ASN A 543 -81.60 54.93 78.96
N GLU A 544 -82.04 55.17 80.20
CA GLU A 544 -81.15 55.69 81.25
C GLU A 544 -80.22 54.64 81.88
N LYS A 545 -80.55 53.35 81.79
CA LYS A 545 -79.75 52.28 82.43
C LYS A 545 -78.48 51.89 81.66
N HIS A 546 -78.39 52.21 80.37
CA HIS A 546 -77.33 51.70 79.48
C HIS A 546 -76.02 52.53 79.51
N LEU A 547 -76.03 53.69 80.15
CA LEU A 547 -74.89 54.63 80.13
C LEU A 547 -73.85 54.40 81.25
N GLU A 548 -74.19 53.66 82.31
CA GLU A 548 -73.29 53.43 83.46
C GLU A 548 -72.30 52.26 83.21
N ASP A 549 -72.72 51.22 82.48
CA ASP A 549 -71.94 50.00 82.25
C ASP A 549 -70.73 50.20 81.31
N LEU A 550 -70.76 51.22 80.43
CA LEU A 550 -69.69 51.51 79.47
C LEU A 550 -68.41 52.12 80.11
N ARG A 551 -68.47 52.59 81.36
CA ARG A 551 -67.37 53.33 81.98
C ARG A 551 -66.33 52.44 82.66
N THR A 552 -66.72 51.24 83.08
CA THR A 552 -65.85 50.26 83.78
C THR A 552 -65.03 49.41 82.82
N GLU A 553 -65.48 49.27 81.57
CA GLU A 553 -64.82 48.48 80.53
C GLU A 553 -63.52 49.14 80.02
N ASN A 554 -63.46 50.47 79.99
CA ASN A 554 -62.30 51.22 79.47
C ASN A 554 -61.05 51.11 80.35
N THR A 555 -61.17 50.90 81.66
CA THR A 555 -59.99 50.82 82.55
C THR A 555 -59.26 49.47 82.49
N VAL A 556 -59.92 48.42 81.99
CA VAL A 556 -59.32 47.08 81.84
C VAL A 556 -58.53 46.99 80.54
N HIS A 557 -59.00 47.63 79.47
CA HIS A 557 -58.35 47.64 78.16
C HIS A 557 -56.95 48.31 78.20
N ASP A 558 -56.75 49.36 79.02
CA ASP A 558 -55.46 50.05 79.13
C ASP A 558 -54.35 49.19 79.78
N ALA A 559 -54.71 48.29 80.71
CA ALA A 559 -53.74 47.39 81.35
C ALA A 559 -53.28 46.27 80.41
N GLU A 560 -54.19 45.76 79.57
CA GLU A 560 -53.90 44.74 78.57
C GLU A 560 -52.97 45.26 77.46
N LEU A 561 -53.14 46.53 77.05
CA LEU A 561 -52.30 47.20 76.05
C LEU A 561 -50.82 47.28 76.46
N SER A 562 -50.52 47.51 77.74
CA SER A 562 -49.14 47.60 78.23
C SER A 562 -48.43 46.24 78.25
N ALA A 563 -49.14 45.17 78.61
CA ALA A 563 -48.60 43.81 78.60
C ALA A 563 -48.32 43.30 77.17
N VAL A 564 -49.16 43.70 76.20
CA VAL A 564 -48.95 43.38 74.78
C VAL A 564 -47.70 44.07 74.24
N SER A 565 -47.44 45.32 74.63
CA SER A 565 -46.28 46.08 74.17
C SER A 565 -44.93 45.44 74.58
N LEU A 566 -44.83 44.97 75.82
CA LEU A 566 -43.61 44.25 76.28
C LEU A 566 -43.40 42.91 75.57
N ARG A 567 -44.48 42.18 75.27
CA ARG A 567 -44.40 40.95 74.48
C ARG A 567 -43.96 41.23 73.05
N LEU A 568 -44.40 42.36 72.47
CA LEU A 568 -44.03 42.77 71.12
C LEU A 568 -42.52 42.98 70.99
N ASN A 569 -41.90 43.72 71.92
CA ASN A 569 -40.45 43.97 71.89
C ASN A 569 -39.61 42.69 71.95
N VAL A 570 -39.97 41.73 72.82
CA VAL A 570 -39.24 40.45 72.93
C VAL A 570 -39.41 39.63 71.64
N THR A 571 -40.59 39.65 71.03
CA THR A 571 -40.81 38.97 69.75
C THR A 571 -40.06 39.63 68.60
N GLU A 572 -39.92 40.96 68.60
CA GLU A 572 -39.13 41.68 67.59
C GLU A 572 -37.64 41.30 67.67
N GLU A 573 -37.08 41.23 68.88
CA GLU A 573 -35.67 40.84 69.08
C GLU A 573 -35.40 39.38 68.64
N GLN A 574 -36.34 38.47 68.91
CA GLN A 574 -36.27 37.08 68.42
C GLN A 574 -36.40 36.98 66.89
N VAL A 575 -37.22 37.83 66.27
CA VAL A 575 -37.36 37.88 64.81
C VAL A 575 -36.08 38.39 64.15
N ASP A 576 -35.42 39.38 64.73
CA ASP A 576 -34.16 39.89 64.20
C ASP A 576 -33.00 38.88 64.38
N GLU A 577 -32.94 38.16 65.50
CA GLU A 577 -31.97 37.05 65.65
C GLU A 577 -32.22 35.93 64.63
N LEU A 578 -33.48 35.52 64.42
CA LEU A 578 -33.84 34.55 63.40
C LEU A 578 -33.53 35.05 61.98
N ARG A 579 -33.68 36.34 61.70
CA ARG A 579 -33.26 36.93 60.42
C ARG A 579 -31.76 36.83 60.24
N THR A 580 -30.95 37.14 61.24
CA THR A 580 -29.49 37.00 61.13
C THR A 580 -29.09 35.54 60.88
N GLN A 581 -29.67 34.58 61.60
CA GLN A 581 -29.44 33.16 61.34
C GLN A 581 -29.88 32.73 59.94
N SER A 582 -31.01 33.23 59.46
CA SER A 582 -31.49 32.98 58.09
C SER A 582 -30.54 33.54 57.03
N THR A 583 -30.00 34.75 57.23
CA THR A 583 -29.01 35.33 56.29
C THR A 583 -27.70 34.53 56.27
N VAL A 584 -27.22 34.07 57.42
CA VAL A 584 -26.00 33.24 57.51
C VAL A 584 -26.21 31.89 56.83
N LEU A 585 -27.36 31.25 57.06
CA LEU A 585 -27.71 30.01 56.37
C LEU A 585 -27.83 30.20 54.86
N GLN A 586 -28.36 31.34 54.41
CA GLN A 586 -28.49 31.63 52.99
C GLN A 586 -27.12 31.86 52.32
N ILE A 587 -26.20 32.56 52.98
CA ILE A 587 -24.81 32.69 52.50
C ILE A 587 -24.15 31.30 52.43
N ARG A 588 -24.34 30.46 53.44
CA ARG A 588 -23.77 29.10 53.45
C ARG A 588 -24.36 28.23 52.33
N LEU A 589 -25.66 28.29 52.09
CA LEU A 589 -26.33 27.63 50.97
C LEU A 589 -25.77 28.08 49.63
N THR A 590 -25.56 29.39 49.42
CA THR A 590 -24.95 29.89 48.17
C THR A 590 -23.51 29.43 47.98
N ALA A 591 -22.74 29.30 49.07
CA ALA A 591 -21.38 28.77 49.01
C ALA A 591 -21.38 27.27 48.69
N ASP A 592 -22.27 26.50 49.32
CA ASP A 592 -22.43 25.06 49.05
C ASP A 592 -22.94 24.81 47.62
N GLU A 593 -23.83 25.66 47.09
CA GLU A 593 -24.27 25.63 45.69
C GLU A 593 -23.13 25.92 44.72
N ALA A 594 -22.24 26.87 45.04
CA ALA A 594 -21.06 27.16 44.24
C ALA A 594 -20.10 25.97 44.19
N VAL A 595 -19.82 25.34 45.35
CA VAL A 595 -18.98 24.13 45.43
C VAL A 595 -19.63 22.95 44.71
N LEU A 596 -20.96 22.79 44.82
CA LEU A 596 -21.69 21.74 44.10
C LEU A 596 -21.61 21.93 42.58
N ASN A 597 -21.70 23.17 42.09
CA ASN A 597 -21.53 23.47 40.67
C ASN A 597 -20.10 23.21 40.20
N GLU A 598 -19.09 23.55 40.99
CA GLU A 598 -17.69 23.24 40.69
C GLU A 598 -17.45 21.72 40.64
N LEU A 599 -18.01 20.98 41.61
CA LEU A 599 -17.94 19.52 41.62
C LEU A 599 -18.69 18.90 40.44
N LYS A 600 -19.85 19.44 40.04
CA LYS A 600 -20.59 19.00 38.84
C LYS A 600 -19.78 19.18 37.56
N VAL A 601 -19.16 20.35 37.39
CA VAL A 601 -18.28 20.61 36.24
C VAL A 601 -17.08 19.64 36.27
N LYS A 602 -16.52 19.38 37.45
CA LYS A 602 -15.41 18.43 37.59
C LYS A 602 -15.83 16.99 37.29
N THR A 603 -17.02 16.55 37.70
CA THR A 603 -17.57 15.23 37.35
C THR A 603 -17.85 15.14 35.85
N GLU A 604 -18.43 16.16 35.22
CA GLU A 604 -18.65 16.18 33.77
C GLU A 604 -17.33 16.11 32.98
N VAL A 605 -16.29 16.81 33.44
CA VAL A 605 -14.94 16.72 32.85
C VAL A 605 -14.34 15.34 33.03
N LEU A 606 -14.47 14.72 34.21
CA LEU A 606 -13.97 13.37 34.46
C LEU A 606 -14.73 12.32 33.64
N GLU A 607 -16.06 12.43 33.52
CA GLU A 607 -16.88 11.57 32.66
C GLU A 607 -16.49 11.71 31.19
N LYS A 608 -16.21 12.94 30.73
CA LYS A 608 -15.71 13.17 29.37
C LYS A 608 -14.31 12.60 29.17
N GLN A 609 -13.42 12.69 30.15
CA GLN A 609 -12.09 12.06 30.10
C GLN A 609 -12.18 10.53 30.11
N GLN A 610 -13.11 9.97 30.88
CA GLN A 610 -13.36 8.53 30.92
C GLN A 610 -13.94 8.05 29.59
N SER A 611 -14.95 8.74 29.04
CA SER A 611 -15.49 8.45 27.71
C SER A 611 -14.44 8.56 26.61
N ASN A 612 -13.56 9.56 26.65
CA ASN A 612 -12.44 9.65 25.73
C ASN A 612 -11.44 8.50 25.90
N SER A 613 -11.17 8.07 27.14
CA SER A 613 -10.28 6.94 27.41
C SER A 613 -10.90 5.61 26.96
N ASP A 614 -12.20 5.43 27.15
CA ASP A 614 -12.95 4.27 26.68
C ASP A 614 -12.99 4.22 25.15
N SER A 615 -13.17 5.37 24.49
CA SER A 615 -13.07 5.48 23.04
C SER A 615 -11.68 5.12 22.54
N LEU A 616 -10.62 5.58 23.22
CA LEU A 616 -9.24 5.23 22.89
C LEU A 616 -8.95 3.73 23.11
N MET A 617 -9.48 3.15 24.18
CA MET A 617 -9.37 1.71 24.46
C MET A 617 -10.08 0.88 23.40
N MET A 618 -11.27 1.31 22.94
CA MET A 618 -11.99 0.65 21.86
C MET A 618 -11.22 0.75 20.55
N GLU A 619 -10.64 1.92 20.23
CA GLU A 619 -9.79 2.10 19.05
C GLU A 619 -8.55 1.19 19.11
N LEU A 620 -7.86 1.14 20.25
CA LEU A 620 -6.71 0.24 20.44
C LEU A 620 -7.10 -1.24 20.33
N GLN A 621 -8.27 -1.64 20.82
CA GLN A 621 -8.78 -3.01 20.65
C GLN A 621 -9.09 -3.33 19.18
N THR A 622 -9.65 -2.38 18.43
CA THR A 622 -9.89 -2.56 16.99
C THR A 622 -8.59 -2.64 16.19
N GLN A 623 -7.58 -1.83 16.55
CA GLN A 623 -6.25 -1.92 15.94
C GLN A 623 -5.57 -3.25 16.27
N HIS A 624 -5.74 -3.75 17.51
CA HIS A 624 -5.17 -5.04 17.90
C HIS A 624 -5.80 -6.19 17.12
N SER A 625 -7.12 -6.20 16.94
CA SER A 625 -7.80 -7.24 16.16
C SER A 625 -7.44 -7.17 14.66
N ASP A 626 -7.27 -5.98 14.09
CA ASP A 626 -6.74 -5.81 12.73
C ASP A 626 -5.32 -6.38 12.60
N LEU A 627 -4.44 -6.05 13.55
CA LEU A 627 -3.07 -6.57 13.57
C LEU A 627 -3.03 -8.09 13.70
N GLU A 628 -3.90 -8.70 14.51
CA GLU A 628 -4.01 -10.15 14.60
C GLU A 628 -4.46 -10.80 13.28
N VAL A 629 -5.39 -10.16 12.56
CA VAL A 629 -5.83 -10.64 11.24
C VAL A 629 -4.70 -10.53 10.23
N ARG A 630 -3.99 -9.39 10.19
CA ARG A 630 -2.82 -9.19 9.32
C ARG A 630 -1.71 -10.21 9.61
N LEU A 631 -1.46 -10.50 10.89
CA LEU A 631 -0.49 -11.51 11.29
C LEU A 631 -0.90 -12.89 10.77
N ARG A 632 -2.16 -13.29 10.96
CA ARG A 632 -2.68 -14.57 10.41
C ARG A 632 -2.55 -14.65 8.89
N VAL A 633 -2.82 -13.56 8.17
CA VAL A 633 -2.66 -13.52 6.70
C VAL A 633 -1.18 -13.66 6.32
N SER A 634 -0.28 -12.95 7.00
CA SER A 634 1.16 -13.04 6.74
C SER A 634 1.73 -14.42 7.08
N GLU A 635 1.27 -15.05 8.15
CA GLU A 635 1.65 -16.43 8.52
C GLU A 635 1.21 -17.42 7.45
N LYS A 636 -0.01 -17.27 6.92
CA LYS A 636 -0.50 -18.10 5.81
C LYS A 636 0.33 -17.90 4.54
N GLN A 637 0.66 -16.65 4.18
CA GLN A 637 1.50 -16.35 3.02
C GLN A 637 2.91 -16.97 3.15
N LEU A 638 3.47 -16.96 4.36
CA LEU A 638 4.76 -17.61 4.62
C LEU A 638 4.68 -19.13 4.46
N GLU A 639 3.58 -19.74 4.87
CA GLU A 639 3.37 -21.18 4.68
C GLU A 639 3.18 -21.53 3.20
N ASP A 640 2.38 -20.75 2.46
CA ASP A 640 2.19 -20.93 1.01
C ASP A 640 3.55 -20.83 0.26
N LEU A 641 4.38 -19.83 0.58
CA LEU A 641 5.74 -19.69 0.02
C LEU A 641 6.66 -20.86 0.39
N ARG A 642 6.53 -21.41 1.61
CA ARG A 642 7.28 -22.62 2.01
C ARG A 642 6.86 -23.83 1.19
N THR A 643 5.57 -23.98 0.90
CA THR A 643 5.10 -25.07 0.03
C THR A 643 5.60 -24.91 -1.40
N GLU A 644 5.59 -23.69 -1.95
CA GLU A 644 6.10 -23.42 -3.30
C GLU A 644 7.62 -23.67 -3.40
N THR A 645 8.39 -23.26 -2.38
CA THR A 645 9.84 -23.50 -2.36
C THR A 645 10.20 -24.99 -2.23
N THR A 646 9.41 -25.77 -1.50
CA THR A 646 9.58 -27.24 -1.44
C THR A 646 9.19 -27.91 -2.77
N GLU A 647 8.14 -27.46 -3.45
CA GLU A 647 7.77 -27.94 -4.78
C GLU A 647 8.82 -27.58 -5.84
N LEU A 648 9.32 -26.34 -5.84
CA LEU A 648 10.39 -25.91 -6.74
C LEU A 648 11.67 -26.71 -6.52
N SER A 649 12.03 -26.97 -5.26
CA SER A 649 13.17 -27.83 -4.91
C SER A 649 13.00 -29.25 -5.44
N PHE A 650 11.81 -29.83 -5.31
CA PHE A 650 11.51 -31.15 -5.88
C PHE A 650 11.62 -31.15 -7.41
N ARG A 651 11.07 -30.13 -8.08
CA ARG A 651 11.17 -29.97 -9.53
C ARG A 651 12.62 -29.82 -9.99
N LEU A 652 13.45 -29.09 -9.25
CA LEU A 652 14.88 -28.93 -9.52
C LEU A 652 15.61 -30.27 -9.45
N ASN A 653 15.40 -31.05 -8.39
CA ASN A 653 15.99 -32.38 -8.28
C ASN A 653 15.58 -33.30 -9.43
N VAL A 654 14.31 -33.27 -9.83
CA VAL A 654 13.83 -34.06 -10.99
C VAL A 654 14.46 -33.58 -12.30
N THR A 655 14.70 -32.27 -12.48
CA THR A 655 15.40 -31.78 -13.66
C THR A 655 16.87 -32.16 -13.64
N ASP A 656 17.53 -32.13 -12.49
CA ASP A 656 18.93 -32.56 -12.34
C ASP A 656 19.08 -34.06 -12.64
N ASP A 657 18.19 -34.91 -12.12
CA ASP A 657 18.17 -36.35 -12.43
C ASP A 657 17.99 -36.62 -13.93
N ARG A 658 17.15 -35.82 -14.60
CA ARG A 658 16.93 -35.93 -16.05
C ARG A 658 18.13 -35.44 -16.86
N LEU A 659 18.80 -34.38 -16.42
CA LEU A 659 20.02 -33.89 -17.06
C LEU A 659 21.14 -34.91 -16.93
N GLN A 660 21.29 -35.51 -15.75
CA GLN A 660 22.24 -36.58 -15.50
C GLN A 660 21.97 -37.80 -16.40
N GLN A 661 20.70 -38.17 -16.58
CA GLN A 661 20.31 -39.26 -17.49
C GLN A 661 20.63 -38.96 -18.96
N ILE A 662 20.52 -37.69 -19.39
CA ILE A 662 20.88 -37.26 -20.75
C ILE A 662 22.39 -37.27 -20.95
N THR A 663 23.17 -36.85 -19.96
CA THR A 663 24.64 -36.91 -20.05
C THR A 663 25.15 -38.34 -20.11
N ASP A 664 24.56 -39.24 -19.32
CA ASP A 664 24.97 -40.64 -19.27
C ASP A 664 24.58 -41.40 -20.56
N THR A 665 23.46 -41.03 -21.20
CA THR A 665 23.04 -41.62 -22.50
C THR A 665 23.83 -41.11 -23.69
N ASN A 666 24.33 -39.85 -23.67
CA ASN A 666 25.15 -39.30 -24.74
C ASN A 666 26.62 -39.78 -24.72
N SER A 667 27.11 -40.27 -23.57
CA SER A 667 28.46 -40.85 -23.43
C SER A 667 28.65 -42.11 -24.29
N ASP A 668 27.61 -42.94 -24.41
CA ASP A 668 27.61 -44.17 -25.22
C ASP A 668 27.52 -43.91 -26.75
N GLU A 669 27.33 -42.66 -27.19
CA GLU A 669 27.14 -42.31 -28.62
C GLU A 669 28.34 -41.63 -29.30
N LEU A 670 29.43 -41.32 -28.58
CA LEU A 670 30.66 -40.74 -29.16
C LEU A 670 31.41 -41.77 -30.02
N LYS A 671 30.92 -41.98 -31.25
CA LYS A 671 31.53 -42.84 -32.27
C LYS A 671 32.48 -42.02 -33.12
N VAL A 672 33.77 -42.35 -33.09
CA VAL A 672 34.81 -41.70 -33.89
C VAL A 672 35.49 -42.76 -34.75
N ALA A 673 35.44 -42.59 -36.07
CA ALA A 673 36.10 -43.48 -37.02
C ALA A 673 36.33 -42.79 -38.36
N PHE A 674 37.51 -42.95 -38.94
CA PHE A 674 37.82 -42.44 -40.27
C PHE A 674 38.59 -43.46 -41.10
N SER A 675 38.48 -43.32 -42.41
CA SER A 675 39.28 -44.03 -43.40
C SER A 675 39.42 -43.15 -44.63
N ALA A 676 40.65 -42.96 -45.12
CA ALA A 676 40.96 -42.09 -46.24
C ALA A 676 42.03 -42.72 -47.14
N GLY A 677 41.88 -42.57 -48.46
CA GLY A 677 42.89 -42.89 -49.47
C GLY A 677 43.78 -41.68 -49.77
N LEU A 678 44.98 -41.91 -50.30
CA LEU A 678 45.99 -40.88 -50.46
C LEU A 678 45.59 -39.84 -51.53
N THR A 679 45.56 -40.25 -52.80
CA THR A 679 45.27 -39.36 -53.94
C THR A 679 45.02 -40.15 -55.24
N ASP A 680 44.56 -39.47 -56.30
CA ASP A 680 44.43 -40.04 -57.65
C ASP A 680 45.57 -39.61 -58.60
N SER A 681 46.62 -39.01 -58.06
CA SER A 681 47.69 -38.35 -58.82
C SER A 681 48.76 -39.31 -59.36
N GLY A 682 48.64 -40.61 -59.12
CA GLY A 682 49.67 -41.59 -59.45
C GLY A 682 50.83 -41.50 -58.46
N SER A 683 51.98 -41.03 -58.93
CA SER A 683 53.21 -40.97 -58.13
C SER A 683 53.17 -39.80 -57.13
N VAL A 684 53.42 -40.07 -55.85
CA VAL A 684 53.52 -39.08 -54.77
C VAL A 684 54.93 -39.10 -54.19
N GLY A 685 55.64 -37.99 -54.34
CA GLY A 685 57.09 -37.92 -54.12
C GLY A 685 57.91 -38.41 -55.33
N PRO A 686 59.25 -38.45 -55.21
CA PRO A 686 60.02 -38.07 -54.03
C PRO A 686 59.99 -36.57 -53.76
N PHE A 687 59.95 -36.22 -52.47
CA PHE A 687 60.09 -34.85 -52.00
C PHE A 687 61.51 -34.61 -51.50
N ASP A 688 61.97 -33.35 -51.53
CA ASP A 688 63.31 -32.97 -51.05
C ASP A 688 63.42 -33.04 -49.52
N GLU A 689 62.28 -32.91 -48.83
CA GLU A 689 62.16 -32.95 -47.37
C GLU A 689 61.05 -33.91 -46.93
N GLU A 690 61.08 -34.34 -45.68
CA GLU A 690 59.99 -35.13 -45.11
C GLU A 690 58.68 -34.33 -45.14
N THR A 691 57.64 -34.93 -45.71
CA THR A 691 56.40 -34.22 -46.03
C THR A 691 55.20 -34.95 -45.42
N THR A 692 54.40 -34.24 -44.62
CA THR A 692 53.11 -34.75 -44.14
C THR A 692 52.19 -35.05 -45.31
N LEU A 693 51.70 -36.29 -45.36
CA LEU A 693 50.82 -36.74 -46.42
C LEU A 693 49.37 -36.37 -46.15
N ILE A 694 48.72 -35.82 -47.18
CA ILE A 694 47.31 -35.48 -47.16
C ILE A 694 46.54 -36.64 -47.82
N PHE A 695 45.88 -37.48 -47.02
CA PHE A 695 44.97 -38.51 -47.53
C PHE A 695 43.64 -37.85 -47.90
N SER A 696 43.61 -37.30 -49.10
CA SER A 696 42.53 -36.44 -49.59
C SER A 696 41.22 -37.17 -49.93
N LYS A 697 41.27 -38.49 -50.13
CA LYS A 697 40.11 -39.29 -50.56
C LYS A 697 39.37 -39.86 -49.36
N THR A 698 38.46 -39.08 -48.77
CA THR A 698 37.66 -39.53 -47.61
C THR A 698 36.72 -40.68 -47.99
N ILE A 699 36.93 -41.84 -47.37
CA ILE A 699 36.06 -43.02 -47.47
C ILE A 699 35.01 -42.99 -46.36
N SER A 700 35.43 -42.67 -45.13
CA SER A 700 34.57 -42.48 -43.96
C SER A 700 35.19 -41.47 -43.00
N ASN A 701 34.37 -40.68 -42.28
CA ASN A 701 34.84 -39.70 -41.29
C ASN A 701 33.75 -39.41 -40.23
N ILE A 702 33.38 -40.47 -39.52
CA ILE A 702 32.41 -40.45 -38.40
C ILE A 702 33.07 -39.72 -37.23
N GLY A 703 32.35 -38.75 -36.66
CA GLY A 703 32.89 -37.84 -35.65
C GLY A 703 33.72 -36.68 -36.22
N ARG A 704 33.95 -36.63 -37.54
CA ARG A 704 34.64 -35.53 -38.25
C ARG A 704 35.99 -35.15 -37.63
N ALA A 705 36.68 -36.14 -37.06
CA ALA A 705 37.95 -35.96 -36.37
C ALA A 705 39.17 -35.95 -37.33
N TYR A 706 38.99 -36.41 -38.57
CA TYR A 706 40.04 -36.34 -39.61
C TYR A 706 39.88 -35.10 -40.50
N ASP A 707 40.91 -34.28 -40.58
CA ASP A 707 41.00 -33.15 -41.51
C ASP A 707 41.65 -33.60 -42.83
N GLN A 708 40.81 -33.78 -43.84
CA GLN A 708 41.21 -34.19 -45.19
C GLN A 708 42.03 -33.14 -45.96
N THR A 709 42.08 -31.89 -45.48
CA THR A 709 42.89 -30.82 -46.10
C THR A 709 44.29 -30.76 -45.52
N ALA A 710 44.43 -31.07 -44.23
CA ALA A 710 45.72 -31.09 -43.54
C ALA A 710 46.36 -32.49 -43.51
N GLY A 711 45.59 -33.55 -43.70
CA GLY A 711 46.06 -34.93 -43.56
C GLY A 711 46.13 -35.42 -42.11
N VAL A 712 45.47 -34.73 -41.17
CA VAL A 712 45.66 -34.88 -39.72
C VAL A 712 44.39 -35.33 -39.03
N PHE A 713 44.49 -36.35 -38.19
CA PHE A 713 43.46 -36.73 -37.22
C PHE A 713 43.64 -35.95 -35.91
N THR A 714 42.57 -35.40 -35.34
CA THR A 714 42.59 -34.74 -34.02
C THR A 714 41.63 -35.46 -33.09
N ALA A 715 42.12 -35.95 -31.95
CA ALA A 715 41.30 -36.67 -30.97
C ALA A 715 40.25 -35.73 -30.35
N PRO A 716 38.94 -35.98 -30.52
CA PRO A 716 37.89 -35.10 -29.96
C PRO A 716 37.64 -35.35 -28.47
N VAL A 717 38.11 -36.47 -27.94
CA VAL A 717 37.93 -36.90 -26.55
C VAL A 717 39.11 -37.76 -26.12
N ARG A 718 39.38 -37.81 -24.82
CA ARG A 718 40.36 -38.71 -24.22
C ARG A 718 39.94 -40.17 -24.41
N GLY A 719 40.83 -41.01 -24.94
CA GLY A 719 40.51 -42.41 -25.19
C GLY A 719 41.64 -43.22 -25.80
N ALA A 720 41.40 -44.51 -25.98
CA ALA A 720 42.28 -45.41 -26.71
C ALA A 720 41.85 -45.49 -28.18
N TYR A 721 42.73 -45.12 -29.11
CA TYR A 721 42.46 -45.06 -30.54
C TYR A 721 43.31 -46.09 -31.30
N PHE A 722 42.70 -46.81 -32.23
CA PHE A 722 43.40 -47.68 -33.16
C PHE A 722 43.66 -46.95 -34.47
N PHE A 723 44.88 -47.04 -35.01
CA PHE A 723 45.26 -46.53 -36.32
C PHE A 723 45.88 -47.64 -37.16
N SER A 724 45.58 -47.64 -38.45
CA SER A 724 46.14 -48.55 -39.45
C SER A 724 46.44 -47.79 -40.73
N PHE A 725 47.58 -48.07 -41.34
CA PHE A 725 47.99 -47.41 -42.56
C PHE A 725 48.74 -48.35 -43.50
N THR A 726 48.58 -48.10 -44.79
CA THR A 726 49.21 -48.82 -45.89
C THR A 726 49.89 -47.82 -46.81
N ALA A 727 51.16 -48.09 -47.11
CA ALA A 727 51.95 -47.36 -48.09
C ALA A 727 52.20 -48.28 -49.28
N ALA A 728 51.89 -47.82 -50.49
CA ALA A 728 52.11 -48.58 -51.71
C ALA A 728 53.01 -47.85 -52.69
N ASP A 729 53.82 -48.59 -53.46
CA ASP A 729 54.59 -48.09 -54.60
C ASP A 729 54.38 -49.01 -55.81
N TYR A 730 54.64 -48.50 -57.00
CA TYR A 730 54.62 -49.23 -58.25
C TYR A 730 56.01 -49.39 -58.87
N MET A 731 56.98 -48.58 -58.47
CA MET A 731 58.30 -48.52 -59.10
C MET A 731 59.39 -49.06 -58.18
N LYS A 732 60.59 -49.29 -58.71
CA LYS A 732 61.73 -49.68 -57.87
C LYS A 732 62.17 -48.53 -56.98
N GLY A 733 62.27 -48.75 -55.67
CA GLY A 733 62.66 -47.71 -54.71
C GLY A 733 62.27 -48.01 -53.26
N TYR A 734 62.75 -47.15 -52.36
CA TYR A 734 62.34 -47.17 -50.95
C TYR A 734 60.94 -46.58 -50.79
N MET A 735 60.11 -47.28 -50.02
CA MET A 735 58.79 -46.81 -49.61
C MET A 735 58.65 -46.92 -48.09
N GLY A 736 57.87 -46.03 -47.50
CA GLY A 736 57.67 -46.05 -46.06
C GLY A 736 57.01 -44.80 -45.54
N LEU A 737 56.48 -44.89 -44.33
CA LEU A 737 55.77 -43.80 -43.65
C LEU A 737 56.15 -43.75 -42.17
N TYR A 738 56.30 -42.53 -41.68
CA TYR A 738 56.26 -42.25 -40.26
C TYR A 738 54.82 -41.98 -39.83
N LEU A 739 54.43 -42.52 -38.68
CA LEU A 739 53.24 -42.09 -37.95
C LEU A 739 53.68 -41.23 -36.77
N TYR A 740 53.16 -40.01 -36.72
CA TYR A 740 53.42 -39.04 -35.68
C TYR A 740 52.23 -38.94 -34.73
N ARG A 741 52.53 -38.78 -33.44
CA ARG A 741 51.60 -38.22 -32.45
C ARG A 741 52.14 -36.84 -32.08
N ASN A 742 51.37 -35.81 -32.38
CA ASN A 742 51.79 -34.41 -32.37
C ASN A 742 53.07 -34.28 -33.22
N GLU A 743 54.17 -33.84 -32.62
CA GLU A 743 55.48 -33.70 -33.29
C GLU A 743 56.46 -34.85 -32.95
N GLN A 744 55.98 -35.93 -32.34
CA GLN A 744 56.81 -37.08 -31.94
C GLN A 744 56.55 -38.28 -32.86
N PRO A 745 57.61 -38.85 -33.50
CA PRO A 745 57.46 -40.05 -34.32
C PRO A 745 57.20 -41.26 -33.43
N VAL A 746 56.13 -41.98 -33.71
CA VAL A 746 55.70 -43.14 -32.92
C VAL A 746 56.09 -44.45 -33.60
N ILE A 747 55.88 -44.53 -34.92
CA ILE A 747 56.22 -45.71 -35.72
C ILE A 747 56.83 -45.27 -37.04
N PHE A 748 57.86 -45.98 -37.49
CA PHE A 748 58.33 -45.95 -38.87
C PHE A 748 58.08 -47.29 -39.54
N ASN A 749 57.46 -47.28 -40.71
CA ASN A 749 57.26 -48.45 -41.54
C ASN A 749 58.07 -48.26 -42.82
N LEU A 750 58.95 -49.21 -43.15
CA LEU A 750 59.91 -49.14 -44.26
C LEU A 750 59.86 -50.44 -45.07
N ASP A 751 59.91 -50.31 -46.39
CA ASP A 751 60.09 -51.43 -47.32
C ASP A 751 60.89 -51.00 -48.57
N LEU A 752 61.39 -51.96 -49.34
CA LEU A 752 62.12 -51.75 -50.59
C LEU A 752 61.46 -52.53 -51.73
N ASN A 753 60.92 -51.82 -52.72
CA ASN A 753 60.43 -52.44 -53.95
C ASN A 753 61.61 -52.72 -54.90
N ASP A 754 62.15 -53.93 -54.87
CA ASP A 754 63.34 -54.30 -55.65
C ASP A 754 63.01 -54.85 -57.05
N HIS A 755 61.79 -55.37 -57.23
CA HIS A 755 61.34 -56.01 -58.46
C HIS A 755 60.65 -55.05 -59.43
N GLY A 756 60.05 -53.96 -58.94
CA GLY A 756 59.19 -53.08 -59.71
C GLY A 756 57.81 -53.72 -59.98
N GLY A 757 56.77 -52.92 -60.09
CA GLY A 757 55.37 -53.34 -60.01
C GLY A 757 54.76 -53.02 -58.63
N TYR A 758 53.48 -53.35 -58.42
CA TYR A 758 52.79 -53.03 -57.17
C TYR A 758 53.40 -53.77 -55.98
N ALA A 759 53.87 -53.01 -55.00
CA ALA A 759 54.27 -53.48 -53.69
C ALA A 759 53.64 -52.56 -52.63
N SER A 760 53.33 -53.12 -51.46
CA SER A 760 52.72 -52.37 -50.37
C SER A 760 53.17 -52.90 -49.02
N THR A 761 53.32 -51.99 -48.06
CA THR A 761 53.62 -52.30 -46.67
C THR A 761 52.60 -51.62 -45.77
N SER A 762 52.25 -52.28 -44.66
CA SER A 762 51.20 -51.83 -43.75
C SER A 762 51.65 -51.94 -42.31
N ASN A 763 51.16 -51.03 -41.46
CA ASN A 763 51.36 -51.13 -40.01
C ASN A 763 50.12 -50.65 -39.26
N SER A 764 50.05 -50.93 -37.96
CA SER A 764 48.93 -50.52 -37.10
C SER A 764 49.36 -50.33 -35.64
N VAL A 765 48.67 -49.47 -34.92
CA VAL A 765 48.99 -49.12 -33.53
C VAL A 765 47.76 -48.70 -32.73
N VAL A 766 47.77 -48.97 -31.43
CA VAL A 766 46.82 -48.40 -30.47
C VAL A 766 47.53 -47.30 -29.67
N LEU A 767 46.96 -46.09 -29.67
CA LEU A 767 47.47 -44.95 -28.94
C LEU A 767 46.42 -44.44 -27.95
N GLN A 768 46.84 -44.21 -26.71
CA GLN A 768 46.06 -43.37 -25.80
C GLN A 768 46.29 -41.91 -26.17
N LEU A 769 45.21 -41.21 -26.51
CA LEU A 769 45.22 -39.80 -26.90
C LEU A 769 44.39 -38.99 -25.92
N GLU A 770 44.84 -37.78 -25.63
CA GLU A 770 44.08 -36.77 -24.91
C GLU A 770 43.26 -35.93 -25.91
N GLU A 771 42.23 -35.21 -25.44
CA GLU A 771 41.47 -34.29 -26.31
C GLU A 771 42.41 -33.24 -26.92
N GLY A 772 42.37 -33.10 -28.25
CA GLY A 772 43.22 -32.19 -29.02
C GLY A 772 44.53 -32.80 -29.54
N ASP A 773 44.92 -34.01 -29.12
CA ASP A 773 46.11 -34.68 -29.67
C ASP A 773 45.96 -34.96 -31.17
N ARG A 774 47.02 -34.73 -31.94
CA ARG A 774 47.04 -34.83 -33.40
C ARG A 774 47.81 -36.06 -33.86
N VAL A 775 47.33 -36.78 -34.88
CA VAL A 775 48.00 -37.93 -35.49
C VAL A 775 48.04 -37.77 -37.00
N HIS A 776 49.21 -37.94 -37.60
CA HIS A 776 49.39 -37.80 -39.05
C HIS A 776 50.48 -38.74 -39.57
N LEU A 777 50.50 -38.92 -40.90
CA LEU A 777 51.50 -39.71 -41.60
C LEU A 777 52.43 -38.81 -42.41
N SER A 778 53.72 -39.11 -42.40
CA SER A 778 54.73 -38.35 -43.14
C SER A 778 55.57 -39.27 -44.01
N LEU A 779 55.84 -38.82 -45.24
CA LEU A 779 56.69 -39.50 -46.21
C LEU A 779 58.12 -38.95 -46.07
N PRO A 780 59.13 -39.80 -45.80
CA PRO A 780 60.52 -39.35 -45.70
C PRO A 780 61.02 -38.67 -46.98
N ALA A 781 62.02 -37.79 -46.82
CA ALA A 781 62.72 -37.21 -47.96
C ALA A 781 63.25 -38.30 -48.90
N SER A 782 63.18 -38.06 -50.22
CA SER A 782 63.56 -39.00 -51.28
C SER A 782 62.72 -40.27 -51.42
N TYR A 783 61.71 -40.50 -50.58
CA TYR A 783 60.83 -41.68 -50.67
C TYR A 783 59.62 -41.39 -51.54
N ARG A 784 58.99 -42.44 -52.06
CA ARG A 784 57.87 -42.30 -52.99
C ARG A 784 56.80 -43.33 -52.75
N LEU A 785 55.56 -42.92 -53.03
CA LEU A 785 54.40 -43.78 -53.08
C LEU A 785 53.69 -43.66 -54.42
N TYR A 786 52.77 -44.60 -54.66
CA TYR A 786 51.87 -44.61 -55.79
C TYR A 786 50.44 -44.80 -55.28
N ASP A 787 49.53 -43.97 -55.77
CA ASP A 787 48.09 -44.15 -55.55
C ASP A 787 47.27 -43.69 -56.76
N ASP A 788 46.14 -44.37 -57.00
CA ASP A 788 45.20 -43.99 -58.05
C ASP A 788 43.75 -44.28 -57.63
N SER A 789 42.83 -44.24 -58.59
CA SER A 789 41.40 -44.50 -58.39
C SER A 789 41.09 -45.77 -57.58
N ARG A 790 42.02 -46.73 -57.49
CA ARG A 790 41.88 -48.00 -56.77
C ARG A 790 42.26 -47.97 -55.28
N ASN A 791 42.78 -46.85 -54.75
CA ASN A 791 43.19 -46.70 -53.34
C ASN A 791 44.20 -47.76 -52.86
N PHE A 792 45.44 -47.66 -53.32
CA PHE A 792 46.54 -48.52 -52.88
C PHE A 792 47.13 -48.09 -51.54
N SER A 793 47.10 -46.78 -51.23
CA SER A 793 47.56 -46.24 -49.94
C SER A 793 46.36 -45.75 -49.13
N ILE A 794 46.19 -46.28 -47.91
CA ILE A 794 45.03 -46.01 -47.05
C ILE A 794 45.51 -45.65 -45.65
N PHE A 795 44.87 -44.67 -45.02
CA PHE A 795 45.01 -44.35 -43.60
C PHE A 795 43.65 -44.41 -42.92
N SER A 796 43.55 -45.19 -41.85
CA SER A 796 42.31 -45.37 -41.10
C SER A 796 42.57 -45.31 -39.59
N GLY A 797 41.56 -44.92 -38.83
CA GLY A 797 41.60 -45.03 -37.39
C GLY A 797 40.24 -44.85 -36.73
N PHE A 798 40.08 -45.32 -35.50
CA PHE A 798 38.84 -45.23 -34.75
C PHE A 798 39.06 -45.29 -33.24
N LEU A 799 38.11 -44.73 -32.48
CA LEU A 799 38.07 -44.81 -31.01
C LEU A 799 37.62 -46.21 -30.58
N LEU A 800 38.42 -46.86 -29.74
CA LEU A 800 38.08 -48.15 -29.13
C LEU A 800 37.15 -47.97 -27.92
N PHE A 801 37.53 -47.10 -26.99
CA PHE A 801 36.74 -46.72 -25.81
C PHE A 801 37.32 -45.46 -25.16
N LEU A 802 36.45 -44.73 -24.46
CA LEU A 802 36.78 -43.55 -23.65
C LEU A 802 37.59 -43.96 -22.40
N LEU A 803 38.50 -43.10 -21.92
CA LEU A 803 39.39 -43.38 -20.78
C LEU A 803 39.28 -42.37 -19.65
#